data_AF-L8LZT6-F1
#
_entry.id   AF-L8LZT6-F1
#
_cell.length_a   1.000
_cell.length_b   1.000
_cell.length_c   1.000
_cell.angle_alpha   90.00
_cell.angle_beta   90.00
_cell.angle_gamma   90.00
#
_symmetry.space_group_name_H-M   'P 1'
#
loop_
_entity.id
_entity.type
_entity.pdbx_description
1 polymer ?
#
loop_
_entity_poly.entity_id
_entity_poly.type
_entity_poly.pdbx_seq_one_letter_code
_entity_poly.pdbx_strand_id
1 'polypeptide(L)'
;MSSLSYLLNVEQFLSHCSQSSGHTFNAFTELLANLRSPETRISTRKFLSSLHQAWLKREHQEQFYFSFVTQAVKTANGDRQELLLLLFPSIFAPEEWSFTFYEGLLRYPAEEFYDRLVVELGCGCGWITLAIALHSLPKKIYGVDINPRAIICSQLNLYLNALDKEGEPILDQEEFTLLERVEFAESNLLEYFFVHPKPLDRIIGCIPQVLNPELEVMRNLVKQEANDEFLHSLSNYCEKQGYVEDQFGLGLLAKAVEQTIKLLRPTGKIILNFGGRPGATVLERLLTRRGLEIRRIWETRVRQDPDTDISGLVAIEKATGHRFEFFMTPRGNQPISAATAQVYSEHGGEIFHSVAVYEGILAYPNWLKQIFAVLEKPQFQQVKNALDLTENDSKVAEERFYWLASLFTYLDNCSHFPYGLIEGDFGLRERIVAYFRNYHSIPWNNNNLVITPSRIEIINNLLAIYEPQLVTVDKSLRSLIPHHWQANHESQLIETPRTTKLLRQLMGQLKPSLVITGLTPFEMLTEEPLASLVEMAEKIGALLVVDISDNLNLSSHPANNGLFEYLASRTLPSNVILLADLIKNRLYPDISLCIGVTSHGELRQDLMRAAELTYSRCSWIAQFFYQQLLEQLLYFQTPRFGQTTIEVTEPANAADFCRLSRSPAVTQAFKHPAIQESELPFTAATIRLDNADNCLASPVVLKEAIAEAFARQEITKEDTAIDIPLASVFAQRYQIKFLDQNHLLCGAGVSSLFTAIIEKCRQTQGTFIFPQGAYGVFRAALDFQGVPVKTITGRESENFKINLEILEKTLQSTKQPWLYLNAPLANPTGTYYSSAELQAIIELADQYDTWVVLDLIFSGLEFAAAKTAIDLSWLQERRQRSSGPILMGGISKEFAAAGLRFGYLYSPDMAIVKQIKELMRTKLPQSTMYAMVRFYEKLASRDAGLQLHLENQRRYLQQRAQLLTTTLQESGWTVIFPEGGLFLVAKPSAFLGKTLSYEEDGKQYKTVIDGDTITRVLFSKVGLNINSATWTNLPNYCRFVLSGSETEFQGALPRIREFYQKFAH
;
A
#
# COMPACT_ATOMS: atom_id res chain seq x y z
N MET A 1 -11.93 57.94 -26.63
CA MET A 1 -13.17 58.50 -26.05
C MET A 1 -13.44 57.72 -24.76
N SER A 2 -13.08 58.31 -23.62
CA SER A 2 -13.14 57.71 -22.27
C SER A 2 -14.45 58.08 -21.59
N SER A 3 -15.35 57.12 -21.41
CA SER A 3 -16.73 57.33 -20.95
C SER A 3 -16.86 57.38 -19.42
N LEU A 4 -16.29 58.41 -18.79
CA LEU A 4 -16.68 58.85 -17.43
C LEU A 4 -16.31 60.33 -17.24
N SER A 5 -16.94 61.19 -18.03
CA SER A 5 -16.98 62.64 -17.83
C SER A 5 -17.97 63.05 -16.72
N TYR A 6 -18.11 62.23 -15.68
CA TYR A 6 -19.13 62.36 -14.65
C TYR A 6 -18.44 62.35 -13.28
N LEU A 7 -17.94 63.51 -12.86
CA LEU A 7 -17.91 63.85 -11.44
C LEU A 7 -19.37 63.93 -11.00
N LEU A 8 -19.94 62.79 -10.62
CA LEU A 8 -21.37 62.59 -10.39
C LEU A 8 -21.83 63.46 -9.23
N ASN A 9 -22.90 64.21 -9.47
CA ASN A 9 -23.77 64.62 -8.40
C ASN A 9 -24.25 63.34 -7.68
N VAL A 10 -24.18 63.30 -6.34
CA VAL A 10 -24.63 62.16 -5.52
C VAL A 10 -26.05 61.71 -5.90
N GLU A 11 -26.94 62.66 -6.23
CA GLU A 11 -28.31 62.37 -6.67
C GLU A 11 -28.39 61.65 -8.02
N GLN A 12 -27.50 62.00 -8.97
CA GLN A 12 -27.45 61.33 -10.27
C GLN A 12 -26.89 59.91 -10.13
N PHE A 13 -25.87 59.72 -9.29
CA PHE A 13 -25.33 58.39 -8.99
C PHE A 13 -26.40 57.49 -8.35
N LEU A 14 -27.14 58.01 -7.37
CA LEU A 14 -28.22 57.28 -6.72
C LEU A 14 -29.35 56.96 -7.70
N SER A 15 -29.78 57.91 -8.53
CA SER A 15 -30.77 57.66 -9.58
C SER A 15 -30.35 56.52 -10.52
N HIS A 16 -29.07 56.47 -10.90
CA HIS A 16 -28.54 55.36 -11.71
C HIS A 16 -28.56 54.03 -10.94
N CYS A 17 -28.17 54.02 -9.67
CA CYS A 17 -28.17 52.83 -8.82
C CYS A 17 -29.58 52.32 -8.46
N SER A 18 -30.64 53.11 -8.64
CA SER A 18 -32.02 52.65 -8.38
C SER A 18 -32.63 51.82 -9.52
N GLN A 19 -31.96 51.73 -10.68
CA GLN A 19 -32.53 51.11 -11.88
C GLN A 19 -32.51 49.57 -11.82
N SER A 20 -31.40 48.97 -11.42
CA SER A 20 -31.25 47.54 -11.16
C SER A 20 -29.96 47.26 -10.40
N SER A 21 -29.84 46.08 -9.80
CA SER A 21 -28.60 45.61 -9.16
C SER A 21 -27.40 45.59 -10.10
N GLY A 22 -27.61 45.29 -11.39
CA GLY A 22 -26.56 45.35 -12.41
C GLY A 22 -26.02 46.76 -12.65
N HIS A 23 -26.89 47.77 -12.70
CA HIS A 23 -26.47 49.18 -12.83
C HIS A 23 -25.71 49.64 -11.58
N THR A 24 -26.21 49.30 -10.39
CA THR A 24 -25.51 49.58 -9.12
C THR A 24 -24.11 48.97 -9.13
N PHE A 25 -24.00 47.68 -9.47
CA PHE A 25 -22.72 46.97 -9.48
C PHE A 25 -21.72 47.59 -10.46
N ASN A 26 -22.15 47.93 -11.68
CA ASN A 26 -21.29 48.57 -12.67
C ASN A 26 -20.81 49.95 -12.20
N ALA A 27 -21.71 50.76 -11.63
CA ALA A 27 -21.36 52.09 -11.11
C ALA A 27 -20.31 52.02 -9.98
N PHE A 28 -20.45 51.06 -9.07
CA PHE A 28 -19.47 50.84 -8.01
C PHE A 28 -18.15 50.22 -8.52
N THR A 29 -18.19 49.40 -9.57
CA THR A 29 -16.99 48.87 -10.24
C THR A 29 -16.18 50.00 -10.89
N GLU A 30 -16.85 50.96 -11.50
CA GLU A 30 -16.23 52.17 -12.05
C GLU A 30 -15.62 53.04 -10.94
N LEU A 31 -16.32 53.25 -9.83
CA LEU A 31 -15.76 53.94 -8.66
C LEU A 31 -14.51 53.24 -8.12
N LEU A 32 -14.51 51.91 -8.08
CA LEU A 32 -13.33 51.14 -7.67
C LEU A 32 -12.14 51.36 -8.62
N ALA A 33 -12.37 51.42 -9.93
CA ALA A 33 -11.31 51.74 -10.90
C ALA A 33 -10.69 53.12 -10.63
N ASN A 34 -11.50 54.12 -10.28
CA ASN A 34 -11.05 55.45 -9.90
C ASN A 34 -10.31 55.45 -8.54
N LEU A 35 -10.79 54.68 -7.55
CA LEU A 35 -10.09 54.50 -6.27
C LEU A 35 -8.70 53.86 -6.43
N ARG A 36 -8.54 52.94 -7.39
CA ARG A 36 -7.25 52.34 -7.69
C ARG A 36 -6.26 53.34 -8.29
N SER A 37 -6.73 54.29 -9.10
CA SER A 37 -5.89 55.32 -9.72
C SER A 37 -5.46 56.41 -8.72
N PRO A 38 -4.14 56.64 -8.50
CA PRO A 38 -3.65 57.68 -7.59
C PRO A 38 -4.18 59.09 -7.93
N GLU A 39 -4.40 59.39 -9.21
CA GLU A 39 -4.86 60.71 -9.68
C GLU A 39 -6.30 61.02 -9.28
N THR A 40 -7.14 60.00 -9.11
CA THR A 40 -8.59 60.15 -8.88
C THR A 40 -9.06 59.58 -7.55
N ARG A 41 -8.17 58.92 -6.79
CA ARG A 41 -8.48 58.27 -5.51
C ARG A 41 -9.06 59.23 -4.48
N ILE A 42 -8.39 60.37 -4.24
CA ILE A 42 -8.79 61.33 -3.21
C ILE A 42 -10.18 61.92 -3.52
N SER A 43 -10.40 62.37 -4.74
CA SER A 43 -11.70 62.92 -5.17
C SER A 43 -12.80 61.87 -5.11
N THR A 44 -12.52 60.63 -5.50
CA THR A 44 -13.48 59.51 -5.44
C THR A 44 -13.82 59.12 -4.00
N ARG A 45 -12.84 59.14 -3.08
CA ARG A 45 -13.07 58.87 -1.66
C ARG A 45 -13.92 59.95 -0.99
N LYS A 46 -13.69 61.24 -1.32
CA LYS A 46 -14.55 62.36 -0.88
C LYS A 46 -15.97 62.24 -1.43
N PHE A 47 -16.12 61.77 -2.67
CA PHE A 47 -17.44 61.46 -3.24
C PHE A 47 -18.13 60.35 -2.44
N LEU A 48 -17.45 59.25 -2.11
CA LEU A 48 -18.02 58.18 -1.27
C LEU A 48 -18.40 58.67 0.13
N SER A 49 -17.62 59.57 0.74
CA SER A 49 -18.02 60.24 2.00
C SER A 49 -19.33 61.01 1.84
N SER A 50 -19.46 61.75 0.74
CA SER A 50 -20.67 62.53 0.43
C SER A 50 -21.88 61.64 0.14
N LEU A 51 -21.66 60.52 -0.56
CA LEU A 51 -22.67 59.49 -0.83
C LEU A 51 -23.19 58.88 0.48
N HIS A 52 -22.30 58.50 1.39
CA HIS A 52 -22.69 57.96 2.69
C HIS A 52 -23.47 58.98 3.56
N GLN A 53 -23.05 60.26 3.55
CA GLN A 53 -23.80 61.32 4.24
C GLN A 53 -25.19 61.57 3.65
N ALA A 54 -25.33 61.46 2.34
CA ALA A 54 -26.64 61.53 1.68
C ALA A 54 -27.50 60.30 1.98
N TRP A 55 -26.89 59.11 2.02
CA TRP A 55 -27.54 57.86 2.39
C TRP A 55 -28.19 57.93 3.78
N LEU A 56 -27.44 58.39 4.79
CA LEU A 56 -27.95 58.53 6.18
C LEU A 56 -29.15 59.47 6.31
N LYS A 57 -29.35 60.41 5.38
CA LYS A 57 -30.45 61.39 5.39
C LYS A 57 -31.68 60.93 4.61
N ARG A 58 -31.66 59.74 3.99
CA ARG A 58 -32.76 59.23 3.14
C ARG A 58 -33.71 58.33 3.91
N GLU A 59 -35.02 58.54 3.67
CA GLU A 59 -36.12 57.78 4.26
C GLU A 59 -36.48 56.50 3.47
N HIS A 60 -36.18 56.43 2.16
CA HIS A 60 -36.51 55.29 1.27
C HIS A 60 -35.25 54.58 0.74
N GLN A 61 -34.56 53.86 1.61
CA GLN A 61 -33.30 53.16 1.28
C GLN A 61 -33.56 51.83 0.54
N GLU A 62 -34.73 51.23 0.74
CA GLU A 62 -35.19 49.98 0.14
C GLU A 62 -35.34 50.02 -1.39
N GLN A 63 -35.33 51.21 -2.00
CA GLN A 63 -35.41 51.40 -3.45
C GLN A 63 -34.08 51.21 -4.17
N PHE A 64 -32.98 51.00 -3.44
CA PHE A 64 -31.64 50.85 -3.98
C PHE A 64 -31.10 49.43 -3.78
N TYR A 65 -30.28 48.98 -4.72
CA TYR A 65 -29.67 47.65 -4.69
C TYR A 65 -28.28 47.67 -4.03
N PHE A 66 -28.15 48.41 -2.93
CA PHE A 66 -26.97 48.40 -2.04
C PHE A 66 -27.35 48.98 -0.67
N SER A 67 -26.54 48.74 0.35
CA SER A 67 -26.71 49.34 1.68
C SER A 67 -25.37 49.65 2.34
N PHE A 68 -25.36 50.60 3.27
CA PHE A 68 -24.25 50.81 4.19
C PHE A 68 -24.55 50.21 5.55
N VAL A 69 -23.60 49.45 6.09
CA VAL A 69 -23.64 48.87 7.44
C VAL A 69 -22.37 49.24 8.17
N THR A 70 -22.49 49.56 9.46
CA THR A 70 -21.31 49.76 10.33
C THR A 70 -21.08 48.52 11.17
N GLN A 71 -19.83 48.07 11.25
CA GLN A 71 -19.44 46.92 12.05
C GLN A 71 -18.33 47.31 13.03
N ALA A 72 -18.58 47.12 14.32
CA ALA A 72 -17.56 47.35 15.34
C ALA A 72 -16.54 46.20 15.37
N VAL A 73 -15.26 46.57 15.40
CA VAL A 73 -14.11 45.66 15.48
C VAL A 73 -13.12 46.16 16.53
N LYS A 74 -12.27 45.27 17.03
CA LYS A 74 -11.15 45.62 17.92
C LYS A 74 -9.89 45.91 17.12
N THR A 75 -9.14 46.94 17.52
CA THR A 75 -7.81 47.23 16.99
C THR A 75 -6.73 46.51 17.81
N ALA A 76 -5.47 46.59 17.37
CA ALA A 76 -4.32 46.05 18.10
C ALA A 76 -4.15 46.62 19.51
N ASN A 77 -4.55 47.88 19.74
CA ASN A 77 -4.49 48.54 21.05
C ASN A 77 -5.66 48.17 21.99
N GLY A 78 -6.60 47.34 21.51
CA GLY A 78 -7.82 46.99 22.24
C GLY A 78 -8.94 48.02 22.11
N ASP A 79 -8.72 49.10 21.37
CA ASP A 79 -9.74 50.12 21.08
C ASP A 79 -10.82 49.58 20.14
N ARG A 80 -12.02 50.16 20.23
CA ARG A 80 -13.14 49.86 19.33
C ARG A 80 -13.10 50.79 18.13
N GLN A 81 -13.03 50.23 16.92
CA GLN A 81 -13.13 50.95 15.65
C GLN A 81 -14.39 50.49 14.90
N GLU A 82 -15.05 51.40 14.19
CA GLU A 82 -16.17 51.07 13.32
C GLU A 82 -15.69 50.94 11.87
N LEU A 83 -15.92 49.78 11.27
CA LEU A 83 -15.79 49.57 9.84
C LEU A 83 -17.05 50.06 9.14
N LEU A 84 -16.89 50.90 8.11
CA LEU A 84 -17.97 51.24 7.19
C LEU A 84 -17.98 50.24 6.03
N LEU A 85 -19.04 49.46 5.90
CA LEU A 85 -19.20 48.41 4.91
C LEU A 85 -20.31 48.78 3.93
N LEU A 86 -19.98 48.76 2.64
CA LEU A 86 -20.93 48.68 1.54
C LEU A 86 -21.31 47.21 1.33
N LEU A 87 -22.60 46.95 1.12
CA LEU A 87 -23.13 45.62 0.82
C LEU A 87 -24.01 45.67 -0.44
N PHE A 88 -23.88 44.65 -1.29
CA PHE A 88 -24.81 44.39 -2.38
C PHE A 88 -25.83 43.31 -1.96
N PRO A 89 -27.03 43.26 -2.55
CA PRO A 89 -28.06 42.27 -2.23
C PRO A 89 -27.59 40.82 -2.31
N SER A 90 -26.65 40.51 -3.20
CA SER A 90 -26.10 39.17 -3.39
C SER A 90 -24.96 38.80 -2.43
N ILE A 91 -24.64 39.63 -1.43
CA ILE A 91 -23.50 39.45 -0.52
C ILE A 91 -23.99 39.43 0.93
N PHE A 92 -23.59 38.41 1.69
CA PHE A 92 -23.95 38.26 3.09
C PHE A 92 -23.46 39.43 3.94
N ALA A 93 -24.38 39.99 4.74
CA ALA A 93 -24.06 40.93 5.80
C ALA A 93 -23.36 40.21 6.97
N PRO A 94 -22.65 40.92 7.85
CA PRO A 94 -22.20 40.36 9.12
C PRO A 94 -23.37 39.74 9.91
N GLU A 95 -23.30 38.44 10.15
CA GLU A 95 -24.34 37.62 10.78
C GLU A 95 -23.77 36.71 11.90
N GLU A 96 -24.64 36.04 12.66
CA GLU A 96 -24.30 35.19 13.82
C GLU A 96 -23.16 34.17 13.55
N TRP A 97 -23.13 33.56 12.36
CA TRP A 97 -22.04 32.64 11.99
C TRP A 97 -20.69 33.36 11.89
N SER A 98 -20.66 34.46 11.17
CA SER A 98 -19.46 35.28 10.99
C SER A 98 -19.02 35.96 12.30
N PHE A 99 -19.97 36.33 13.17
CA PHE A 99 -19.69 36.84 14.52
C PHE A 99 -19.08 35.76 15.42
N THR A 100 -19.63 34.55 15.40
CA THR A 100 -19.06 33.41 16.13
C THR A 100 -17.64 33.13 15.67
N PHE A 101 -17.39 33.19 14.37
CA PHE A 101 -16.06 32.99 13.82
C PHE A 101 -15.08 34.08 14.27
N TYR A 102 -15.45 35.36 14.12
CA TYR A 102 -14.64 36.49 14.58
C TYR A 102 -14.38 36.43 16.09
N GLU A 103 -15.39 36.06 16.88
CA GLU A 103 -15.27 35.87 18.32
C GLU A 103 -14.25 34.77 18.68
N GLY A 104 -14.25 33.67 17.92
CA GLY A 104 -13.23 32.62 18.04
C GLY A 104 -11.84 33.11 17.67
N LEU A 105 -11.71 33.89 16.59
CA LEU A 105 -10.43 34.49 16.18
C LEU A 105 -9.89 35.49 17.22
N LEU A 106 -10.76 36.27 17.88
CA LEU A 106 -10.36 37.18 18.96
C LEU A 106 -9.94 36.48 20.26
N ARG A 107 -10.38 35.23 20.48
CA ARG A 107 -9.90 34.39 21.59
C ARG A 107 -8.56 33.74 21.30
N TYR A 108 -8.16 33.76 20.03
CA TYR A 108 -6.90 33.22 19.58
C TYR A 108 -5.78 34.28 19.76
N PRO A 109 -4.54 33.89 20.14
CA PRO A 109 -3.48 34.88 20.39
C PRO A 109 -3.17 35.74 19.16
N ALA A 110 -3.14 37.06 19.30
CA ALA A 110 -2.93 37.98 18.18
C ALA A 110 -1.52 37.82 17.55
N GLU A 111 -0.52 37.42 18.35
CA GLU A 111 0.85 37.15 17.92
C GLU A 111 0.95 35.99 16.91
N GLU A 112 -0.08 35.14 16.85
CA GLU A 112 -0.15 34.06 15.87
C GLU A 112 -0.46 34.54 14.45
N PHE A 113 -0.97 35.76 14.29
CA PHE A 113 -1.22 36.38 12.99
C PHE A 113 -0.22 37.50 12.67
N TYR A 114 0.44 38.06 13.68
CA TYR A 114 1.44 39.12 13.54
C TYR A 114 2.59 38.73 12.60
N ASP A 115 2.91 39.61 11.64
CA ASP A 115 3.93 39.40 10.59
C ASP A 115 3.77 38.07 9.81
N ARG A 116 2.55 37.52 9.74
CA ARG A 116 2.22 36.30 8.99
C ARG A 116 1.56 36.59 7.65
N LEU A 117 1.71 35.65 6.72
CA LEU A 117 0.90 35.61 5.51
C LEU A 117 -0.37 34.79 5.78
N VAL A 118 -1.51 35.49 5.79
CA VAL A 118 -2.82 34.96 6.17
C VAL A 118 -3.72 34.90 4.94
N VAL A 119 -4.59 33.88 4.85
CA VAL A 119 -5.63 33.80 3.82
C VAL A 119 -6.97 33.55 4.50
N GLU A 120 -7.99 34.34 4.17
CA GLU A 120 -9.39 34.09 4.53
C GLU A 120 -10.13 33.45 3.35
N LEU A 121 -10.69 32.26 3.57
CA LEU A 121 -11.56 31.55 2.63
C LEU A 121 -13.02 31.99 2.80
N GLY A 122 -13.65 32.40 1.69
CA GLY A 122 -15.04 32.85 1.68
C GLY A 122 -15.18 34.23 2.34
N CYS A 123 -14.37 35.20 1.88
CA CYS A 123 -14.30 36.50 2.57
C CYS A 123 -15.58 37.34 2.46
N GLY A 124 -16.51 37.03 1.54
CA GLY A 124 -17.76 37.78 1.38
C GLY A 124 -17.52 39.28 1.18
N CYS A 125 -18.10 40.12 2.03
CA CYS A 125 -17.88 41.57 2.00
C CYS A 125 -16.51 42.05 2.57
N GLY A 126 -15.65 41.12 3.02
CA GLY A 126 -14.28 41.37 3.46
C GLY A 126 -14.13 41.86 4.89
N TRP A 127 -15.21 41.90 5.69
CA TRP A 127 -15.17 42.56 7.00
C TRP A 127 -14.27 41.85 8.01
N ILE A 128 -14.21 40.51 8.01
CA ILE A 128 -13.30 39.74 8.88
C ILE A 128 -11.85 39.94 8.44
N THR A 129 -11.55 39.86 7.14
CA THR A 129 -10.23 40.20 6.58
C THR A 129 -9.74 41.55 7.11
N LEU A 130 -10.58 42.59 7.04
CA LEU A 130 -10.25 43.94 7.53
C LEU A 130 -10.11 43.96 9.06
N ALA A 131 -10.98 43.27 9.79
CA ALA A 131 -10.94 43.19 11.25
C ALA A 131 -9.64 42.55 11.75
N ILE A 132 -9.20 41.45 11.13
CA ILE A 132 -7.93 40.78 11.45
C ILE A 132 -6.73 41.64 11.06
N ALA A 133 -6.80 42.36 9.94
CA ALA A 133 -5.75 43.29 9.54
C ALA A 133 -5.53 44.40 10.57
N LEU A 134 -6.61 44.96 11.13
CA LEU A 134 -6.57 46.01 12.17
C LEU A 134 -6.21 45.47 13.56
N HIS A 135 -6.66 44.27 13.89
CA HIS A 135 -6.48 43.70 15.23
C HIS A 135 -5.09 43.08 15.41
N SER A 136 -4.62 42.30 14.43
CA SER A 136 -3.48 41.41 14.61
C SER A 136 -2.28 41.72 13.72
N LEU A 137 -2.37 42.77 12.88
CA LEU A 137 -1.28 43.31 12.08
C LEU A 137 -0.47 42.24 11.32
N PRO A 138 -1.13 41.42 10.47
CA PRO A 138 -0.43 40.47 9.63
C PRO A 138 0.50 41.19 8.66
N LYS A 139 1.53 40.48 8.17
CA LYS A 139 2.38 40.96 7.08
C LYS A 139 1.56 41.22 5.83
N LYS A 140 0.68 40.26 5.52
CA LYS A 140 -0.29 40.36 4.43
C LYS A 140 -1.45 39.41 4.72
N ILE A 141 -2.68 39.85 4.50
CA ILE A 141 -3.87 39.02 4.51
C ILE A 141 -4.57 39.06 3.15
N TYR A 142 -4.94 37.89 2.63
CA TYR A 142 -5.70 37.75 1.40
C TYR A 142 -7.11 37.31 1.73
N GLY A 143 -8.12 38.08 1.37
CA GLY A 143 -9.50 37.60 1.35
C GLY A 143 -9.79 36.99 -0.02
N VAL A 144 -10.21 35.72 -0.06
CA VAL A 144 -10.54 35.05 -1.31
C VAL A 144 -11.96 34.52 -1.33
N ASP A 145 -12.60 34.60 -2.49
CA ASP A 145 -13.99 34.21 -2.70
C ASP A 145 -14.19 33.79 -4.16
N ILE A 146 -15.08 32.84 -4.42
CA ILE A 146 -15.42 32.44 -5.80
C ILE A 146 -16.35 33.45 -6.46
N ASN A 147 -17.12 34.22 -5.67
CA ASN A 147 -18.06 35.20 -6.19
C ASN A 147 -17.31 36.48 -6.58
N PRO A 148 -17.21 36.82 -7.88
CA PRO A 148 -16.50 38.03 -8.32
C PRO A 148 -17.14 39.32 -7.78
N ARG A 149 -18.44 39.33 -7.48
CA ARG A 149 -19.11 40.48 -6.86
C ARG A 149 -18.67 40.69 -5.40
N ALA A 150 -18.38 39.61 -4.68
CA ALA A 150 -17.86 39.66 -3.32
C ALA A 150 -16.48 40.32 -3.29
N ILE A 151 -15.61 39.98 -4.24
CA ILE A 151 -14.27 40.57 -4.39
C ILE A 151 -14.33 42.07 -4.69
N ILE A 152 -15.22 42.50 -5.58
CA ILE A 152 -15.39 43.95 -5.85
C ILE A 152 -15.94 44.66 -4.61
N CYS A 153 -16.92 44.07 -3.92
CA CYS A 153 -17.49 44.59 -2.69
C CYS A 153 -16.42 44.75 -1.58
N SER A 154 -15.59 43.73 -1.36
CA SER A 154 -14.55 43.73 -0.33
C SER A 154 -13.43 44.72 -0.64
N GLN A 155 -13.07 44.91 -1.92
CA GLN A 155 -12.11 45.92 -2.34
C GLN A 155 -12.64 47.35 -2.14
N LEU A 156 -13.92 47.60 -2.41
CA LEU A 156 -14.56 48.89 -2.08
C LEU A 156 -14.52 49.14 -0.56
N ASN A 157 -14.85 48.12 0.23
CA ASN A 157 -14.81 48.18 1.70
C ASN A 157 -13.38 48.43 2.22
N LEU A 158 -12.37 47.86 1.57
CA LEU A 158 -10.98 48.17 1.89
C LEU A 158 -10.66 49.65 1.71
N TYR A 159 -11.01 50.25 0.57
CA TYR A 159 -10.77 51.68 0.34
C TYR A 159 -11.58 52.59 1.27
N LEU A 160 -12.80 52.20 1.65
CA LEU A 160 -13.62 52.95 2.60
C LEU A 160 -12.98 53.04 3.99
N ASN A 161 -12.25 52.00 4.38
CA ASN A 161 -11.66 51.87 5.72
C ASN A 161 -10.14 52.11 5.76
N ALA A 162 -9.45 52.13 4.62
CA ALA A 162 -8.03 52.43 4.53
C ALA A 162 -7.73 53.94 4.36
N LEU A 163 -8.74 54.73 4.00
CA LEU A 163 -8.63 56.17 3.77
C LEU A 163 -9.64 56.92 4.66
N ASP A 164 -9.24 58.07 5.19
CA ASP A 164 -10.12 58.95 5.94
C ASP A 164 -11.19 59.61 5.04
N LYS A 165 -12.00 60.53 5.60
CA LYS A 165 -13.10 61.15 4.87
C LYS A 165 -12.59 62.12 3.80
N GLU A 166 -11.38 62.62 3.98
CA GLU A 166 -10.65 63.55 3.15
C GLU A 166 -9.85 62.83 2.05
N GLY A 167 -9.70 61.51 2.15
CA GLY A 167 -9.00 60.67 1.17
C GLY A 167 -7.54 60.39 1.51
N GLU A 168 -7.08 60.81 2.68
CA GLU A 168 -5.71 60.55 3.15
C GLU A 168 -5.59 59.13 3.73
N PRO A 169 -4.43 58.46 3.58
CA PRO A 169 -4.24 57.12 4.12
C PRO A 169 -4.27 57.06 5.64
N ILE A 170 -4.99 56.08 6.18
CA ILE A 170 -4.98 55.76 7.61
C ILE A 170 -3.81 54.80 7.86
N LEU A 171 -2.89 55.22 8.73
CA LEU A 171 -1.74 54.42 9.15
C LEU A 171 -2.06 53.68 10.45
N ASP A 172 -1.61 52.43 10.53
CA ASP A 172 -1.55 51.70 11.79
C ASP A 172 -0.30 52.04 12.59
N GLN A 173 -0.13 51.36 13.73
CA GLN A 173 0.99 51.59 14.66
C GLN A 173 2.38 51.25 14.11
N GLU A 174 2.47 50.54 12.99
CA GLU A 174 3.72 50.23 12.30
C GLU A 174 3.91 51.09 11.04
N GLU A 175 3.13 52.15 10.90
CA GLU A 175 3.14 53.08 9.76
C GLU A 175 2.75 52.43 8.42
N PHE A 176 2.01 51.31 8.44
CA PHE A 176 1.42 50.71 7.23
C PHE A 176 -0.05 51.07 7.08
N THR A 177 -0.51 51.11 5.84
CA THR A 177 -1.92 51.25 5.49
C THR A 177 -2.60 49.89 5.37
N LEU A 178 -3.92 49.85 5.53
CA LEU A 178 -4.69 48.65 5.19
C LEU A 178 -4.52 48.23 3.72
N LEU A 179 -4.29 49.18 2.79
CA LEU A 179 -4.01 48.89 1.38
C LEU A 179 -2.72 48.07 1.20
N GLU A 180 -1.74 48.27 2.08
CA GLU A 180 -0.49 47.50 2.06
C GLU A 180 -0.67 46.12 2.70
N ARG A 181 -1.52 45.99 3.72
CA ARG A 181 -1.74 44.71 4.42
C ARG A 181 -2.74 43.79 3.75
N VAL A 182 -3.75 44.31 3.07
CA VAL A 182 -4.88 43.52 2.56
C VAL A 182 -4.81 43.36 1.05
N GLU A 183 -5.24 42.21 0.55
CA GLU A 183 -5.46 41.96 -0.87
C GLU A 183 -6.70 41.06 -1.04
N PHE A 184 -7.44 41.23 -2.12
CA PHE A 184 -8.60 40.38 -2.43
C PHE A 184 -8.47 39.80 -3.81
N ALA A 185 -8.79 38.51 -3.95
CA ALA A 185 -8.69 37.79 -5.22
C ALA A 185 -9.83 36.79 -5.41
N GLU A 186 -10.29 36.65 -6.65
CA GLU A 186 -11.23 35.60 -7.02
C GLU A 186 -10.52 34.24 -6.95
N SER A 187 -11.11 33.28 -6.24
CA SER A 187 -10.54 31.96 -6.05
C SER A 187 -11.60 30.92 -5.67
N ASN A 188 -11.54 29.75 -6.27
CA ASN A 188 -12.21 28.57 -5.72
C ASN A 188 -11.37 28.03 -4.56
N LEU A 189 -11.75 28.41 -3.33
CA LEU A 189 -10.97 28.13 -2.12
C LEU A 189 -9.52 28.63 -2.28
N LEU A 190 -8.52 27.74 -2.27
CA LEU A 190 -7.11 28.11 -2.35
C LEU A 190 -6.52 28.03 -3.78
N GLU A 191 -7.33 27.83 -4.81
CA GLU A 191 -6.85 27.62 -6.18
C GLU A 191 -5.97 28.77 -6.73
N TYR A 192 -6.27 30.02 -6.35
CA TYR A 192 -5.43 31.18 -6.66
C TYR A 192 -3.96 30.98 -6.26
N PHE A 193 -3.69 30.31 -5.14
CA PHE A 193 -2.33 30.09 -4.63
C PHE A 193 -1.62 28.90 -5.27
N PHE A 194 -2.31 28.06 -6.06
CA PHE A 194 -1.62 27.10 -6.93
C PHE A 194 -1.02 27.79 -8.16
N VAL A 195 -1.66 28.86 -8.65
CA VAL A 195 -1.18 29.67 -9.77
C VAL A 195 -0.18 30.73 -9.29
N HIS A 196 -0.41 31.30 -8.11
CA HIS A 196 0.43 32.31 -7.48
C HIS A 196 1.05 31.77 -6.17
N PRO A 197 2.02 30.84 -6.27
CA PRO A 197 2.55 30.13 -5.11
C PRO A 197 3.18 31.09 -4.11
N LYS A 198 2.59 31.13 -2.92
CA LYS A 198 3.11 31.83 -1.75
C LYS A 198 3.12 30.88 -0.55
N PRO A 199 4.16 30.89 0.28
CA PRO A 199 4.22 30.02 1.44
C PRO A 199 3.28 30.55 2.53
N LEU A 200 2.11 29.93 2.71
CA LEU A 200 1.04 30.37 3.61
C LEU A 200 1.34 30.02 5.08
N ASP A 201 1.17 30.97 6.00
CA ASP A 201 1.35 30.75 7.43
C ASP A 201 0.03 30.43 8.14
N ARG A 202 -1.06 31.11 7.75
CA ARG A 202 -2.40 30.91 8.32
C ARG A 202 -3.45 30.82 7.24
N ILE A 203 -4.36 29.87 7.37
CA ILE A 203 -5.56 29.76 6.53
C ILE A 203 -6.74 29.82 7.49
N ILE A 204 -7.56 30.85 7.37
CA ILE A 204 -8.78 31.04 8.15
C ILE A 204 -9.97 30.92 7.21
N GLY A 205 -11.12 30.46 7.67
CA GLY A 205 -12.30 30.41 6.80
C GLY A 205 -13.60 30.16 7.55
N CYS A 206 -14.64 30.88 7.12
CA CYS A 206 -16.02 30.61 7.51
C CYS A 206 -16.75 30.05 6.30
N ILE A 207 -16.64 28.74 6.09
CA ILE A 207 -17.20 28.07 4.92
C ILE A 207 -18.53 27.41 5.31
N PRO A 208 -19.64 27.66 4.59
CA PRO A 208 -20.96 27.14 4.95
C PRO A 208 -21.05 25.61 4.73
N GLN A 209 -21.95 24.98 5.48
CA GLN A 209 -22.40 23.61 5.25
C GLN A 209 -23.51 23.62 4.17
N VAL A 210 -23.42 22.74 3.17
CA VAL A 210 -24.33 22.77 2.00
C VAL A 210 -25.12 21.47 1.87
N LEU A 211 -26.41 21.50 2.23
CA LEU A 211 -27.20 20.30 2.52
C LEU A 211 -27.84 19.60 1.32
N ASN A 212 -27.79 20.15 0.09
CA ASN A 212 -28.36 19.47 -1.09
C ASN A 212 -27.75 19.95 -2.42
N PRO A 213 -26.69 19.31 -2.92
CA PRO A 213 -26.04 19.70 -4.18
C PRO A 213 -26.66 19.00 -5.41
N GLU A 214 -27.71 19.58 -6.02
CA GLU A 214 -28.25 19.06 -7.29
C GLU A 214 -27.59 19.69 -8.54
N LEU A 215 -26.99 18.84 -9.38
CA LEU A 215 -26.17 19.20 -10.54
C LEU A 215 -26.96 19.63 -11.79
N GLU A 216 -28.21 19.23 -11.95
CA GLU A 216 -28.99 19.47 -13.19
C GLU A 216 -29.39 20.95 -13.37
N VAL A 217 -29.46 21.72 -12.28
CA VAL A 217 -29.81 23.15 -12.30
C VAL A 217 -28.62 24.02 -12.76
N MET A 218 -27.37 23.57 -12.56
CA MET A 218 -26.17 24.40 -12.73
C MET A 218 -25.64 24.50 -14.18
N ARG A 219 -25.85 23.49 -15.04
CA ARG A 219 -25.22 23.44 -16.38
C ARG A 219 -25.78 24.43 -17.41
N ASN A 220 -26.95 25.04 -17.17
CA ASN A 220 -27.62 25.88 -18.16
C ASN A 220 -27.39 27.40 -17.99
N LEU A 221 -26.64 27.88 -16.97
CA LEU A 221 -26.76 29.27 -16.48
C LEU A 221 -25.43 30.02 -16.22
N VAL A 222 -24.29 29.63 -16.80
CA VAL A 222 -23.07 30.46 -16.74
C VAL A 222 -22.97 31.38 -17.96
N LYS A 223 -23.70 32.49 -17.90
CA LYS A 223 -23.47 33.68 -18.74
C LYS A 223 -23.32 34.89 -17.83
N GLN A 224 -22.65 35.94 -18.31
CA GLN A 224 -22.35 37.19 -17.59
C GLN A 224 -23.57 38.01 -17.11
N GLU A 225 -24.79 37.46 -17.19
CA GLU A 225 -26.07 38.06 -16.78
C GLU A 225 -26.77 37.23 -15.68
N ALA A 226 -26.02 36.66 -14.74
CA ALA A 226 -26.59 35.89 -13.62
C ALA A 226 -27.47 36.76 -12.69
N ASN A 227 -28.64 36.25 -12.29
CA ASN A 227 -29.54 36.93 -11.34
C ASN A 227 -28.95 36.94 -9.91
N ASP A 228 -29.41 37.87 -9.06
CA ASP A 228 -28.85 38.06 -7.70
C ASP A 228 -29.07 36.83 -6.80
N GLU A 229 -30.17 36.12 -7.00
CA GLU A 229 -30.52 34.89 -6.30
C GLU A 229 -29.56 33.73 -6.62
N PHE A 230 -29.14 33.59 -7.89
CA PHE A 230 -28.16 32.61 -8.31
C PHE A 230 -26.76 32.95 -7.80
N LEU A 231 -26.35 34.23 -7.83
CA LEU A 231 -25.06 34.66 -7.27
C LEU A 231 -25.00 34.46 -5.74
N HIS A 232 -26.13 34.69 -5.06
CA HIS A 232 -26.29 34.32 -3.66
C HIS A 232 -26.22 32.81 -3.45
N SER A 233 -26.78 32.00 -4.37
CA SER A 233 -26.65 30.52 -4.32
C SER A 233 -25.24 30.00 -4.65
N LEU A 234 -24.48 30.71 -5.49
CA LEU A 234 -23.06 30.40 -5.78
C LEU A 234 -22.16 30.66 -4.57
N SER A 235 -22.48 31.68 -3.75
CA SER A 235 -21.84 31.88 -2.44
C SER A 235 -22.10 30.73 -1.47
N ASN A 236 -23.14 29.92 -1.71
CA ASN A 236 -23.47 28.69 -0.99
C ASN A 236 -23.02 27.43 -1.76
N TYR A 237 -21.89 27.44 -2.48
CA TYR A 237 -21.18 26.28 -3.07
C TYR A 237 -21.93 24.91 -3.11
N CYS A 238 -22.86 24.76 -4.06
CA CYS A 238 -23.80 23.63 -4.17
C CYS A 238 -23.34 22.45 -5.05
N GLU A 239 -22.05 22.22 -5.28
CA GLU A 239 -21.59 21.09 -6.10
C GLU A 239 -21.08 19.91 -5.26
N LYS A 240 -21.44 18.67 -5.63
CA LYS A 240 -20.85 17.46 -5.04
C LYS A 240 -19.36 17.40 -5.31
N GLN A 241 -18.56 17.25 -4.27
CA GLN A 241 -17.11 17.27 -4.38
C GLN A 241 -16.50 15.86 -4.58
N GLY A 242 -17.29 14.79 -4.45
CA GLY A 242 -16.86 13.40 -4.59
C GLY A 242 -16.29 12.79 -3.29
N TYR A 243 -16.60 13.38 -2.14
CA TYR A 243 -16.15 12.95 -0.82
C TYR A 243 -17.26 12.23 -0.05
N VAL A 244 -16.87 11.39 0.90
CA VAL A 244 -17.82 10.76 1.84
C VAL A 244 -18.58 11.82 2.64
N GLU A 245 -17.91 12.94 2.93
CA GLU A 245 -18.45 14.09 3.66
C GLU A 245 -19.51 14.90 2.88
N ASP A 246 -19.68 14.67 1.57
CA ASP A 246 -20.78 15.28 0.79
C ASP A 246 -22.16 14.90 1.33
N GLN A 247 -22.31 13.70 1.91
CA GLN A 247 -23.58 13.25 2.50
C GLN A 247 -24.00 14.11 3.70
N PHE A 248 -23.06 14.83 4.32
CA PHE A 248 -23.31 15.74 5.44
C PHE A 248 -23.24 17.21 5.00
N GLY A 249 -23.08 17.49 3.71
CA GLY A 249 -22.88 18.84 3.19
C GLY A 249 -21.52 19.46 3.54
N LEU A 250 -20.52 18.63 3.82
CA LEU A 250 -19.18 19.04 4.25
C LEU A 250 -18.12 18.85 3.15
N GLY A 251 -18.53 18.52 1.91
CA GLY A 251 -17.60 18.27 0.80
C GLY A 251 -16.66 19.43 0.48
N LEU A 252 -17.16 20.67 0.55
CA LEU A 252 -16.34 21.85 0.32
C LEU A 252 -15.28 22.04 1.41
N LEU A 253 -15.64 21.80 2.66
CA LEU A 253 -14.69 21.82 3.79
C LEU A 253 -13.63 20.73 3.64
N ALA A 254 -14.01 19.52 3.21
CA ALA A 254 -13.07 18.47 2.88
C ALA A 254 -12.09 18.90 1.77
N LYS A 255 -12.57 19.52 0.69
CA LYS A 255 -11.71 20.07 -0.39
C LYS A 255 -10.76 21.14 0.16
N ALA A 256 -11.25 22.06 1.00
CA ALA A 256 -10.46 23.14 1.58
C ALA A 256 -9.32 22.62 2.47
N VAL A 257 -9.60 21.60 3.29
CA VAL A 257 -8.59 20.96 4.16
C VAL A 257 -7.51 20.28 3.32
N GLU A 258 -7.86 19.62 2.22
CA GLU A 258 -6.86 18.97 1.36
C GLU A 258 -5.99 19.96 0.60
N GLN A 259 -6.59 21.03 0.05
CA GLN A 259 -5.80 22.13 -0.54
C GLN A 259 -4.88 22.79 0.49
N THR A 260 -5.33 22.87 1.74
CA THR A 260 -4.54 23.38 2.87
C THR A 260 -3.29 22.53 3.11
N ILE A 261 -3.41 21.19 3.13
CA ILE A 261 -2.26 20.28 3.31
C ILE A 261 -1.14 20.60 2.32
N LYS A 262 -1.48 20.92 1.07
CA LYS A 262 -0.51 21.23 0.02
C LYS A 262 0.20 22.57 0.24
N LEU A 263 -0.56 23.63 0.48
CA LEU A 263 -0.07 25.01 0.45
C LEU A 263 0.47 25.53 1.80
N LEU A 264 -0.05 25.02 2.91
CA LEU A 264 0.30 25.48 4.24
C LEU A 264 1.75 25.09 4.58
N ARG A 265 2.50 26.00 5.20
CA ARG A 265 3.84 25.68 5.71
C ARG A 265 3.76 24.56 6.77
N PRO A 266 4.83 23.80 7.00
CA PRO A 266 4.88 22.78 8.05
C PRO A 266 4.45 23.26 9.45
N THR A 267 4.75 24.52 9.80
CA THR A 267 4.37 25.17 11.06
C THR A 267 3.13 26.06 10.95
N GLY A 268 2.47 26.02 9.79
CA GLY A 268 1.26 26.79 9.54
C GLY A 268 0.06 26.18 10.25
N LYS A 269 -1.01 26.97 10.34
CA LYS A 269 -2.25 26.56 11.01
C LYS A 269 -3.47 26.88 10.15
N ILE A 270 -4.48 26.03 10.25
CA ILE A 270 -5.80 26.27 9.67
C ILE A 270 -6.80 26.56 10.80
N ILE A 271 -7.67 27.55 10.63
CA ILE A 271 -8.71 27.89 11.60
C ILE A 271 -10.04 27.99 10.86
N LEU A 272 -10.92 27.02 11.07
CA LEU A 272 -12.19 26.93 10.35
C LEU A 272 -13.37 27.01 11.30
N ASN A 273 -14.41 27.68 10.84
CA ASN A 273 -15.73 27.67 11.47
C ASN A 273 -16.58 26.52 10.89
N PHE A 274 -17.24 25.76 11.76
CA PHE A 274 -18.10 24.64 11.37
C PHE A 274 -19.49 24.76 11.96
N GLY A 275 -20.50 24.46 11.15
CA GLY A 275 -21.86 24.17 11.62
C GLY A 275 -21.92 22.80 12.28
N GLY A 276 -22.35 22.75 13.53
CA GLY A 276 -22.39 21.57 14.39
C GLY A 276 -23.53 20.60 14.13
N ARG A 277 -24.37 20.82 13.10
CA ARG A 277 -25.51 19.94 12.79
C ARG A 277 -25.08 18.47 12.62
N PRO A 278 -23.99 18.13 11.90
CA PRO A 278 -23.51 16.73 11.77
C PRO A 278 -22.99 16.11 13.08
N GLY A 279 -22.83 16.91 14.14
CA GLY A 279 -22.25 16.51 15.41
C GLY A 279 -20.73 16.63 15.45
N ALA A 280 -20.20 16.88 16.66
CA ALA A 280 -18.77 17.16 16.87
C ALA A 280 -17.87 16.05 16.33
N THR A 281 -18.23 14.78 16.54
CA THR A 281 -17.44 13.63 16.07
C THR A 281 -17.24 13.61 14.55
N VAL A 282 -18.26 13.99 13.76
CA VAL A 282 -18.15 14.03 12.30
C VAL A 282 -17.23 15.17 11.86
N LEU A 283 -17.35 16.34 12.50
CA LEU A 283 -16.52 17.52 12.20
C LEU A 283 -15.06 17.29 12.55
N GLU A 284 -14.79 16.76 13.74
CA GLU A 284 -13.45 16.43 14.20
C GLU A 284 -12.82 15.38 13.29
N ARG A 285 -13.58 14.32 12.96
CA ARG A 285 -13.10 13.25 12.08
C ARG A 285 -12.76 13.73 10.66
N LEU A 286 -13.48 14.73 10.12
CA LEU A 286 -13.16 15.32 8.80
C LEU A 286 -11.71 15.82 8.75
N LEU A 287 -11.24 16.42 9.84
CA LEU A 287 -9.89 16.96 9.99
C LEU A 287 -8.88 15.87 10.38
N THR A 288 -9.15 15.08 11.43
CA THR A 288 -8.19 14.10 11.95
C THR A 288 -7.88 12.99 10.95
N ARG A 289 -8.87 12.52 10.19
CA ARG A 289 -8.66 11.47 9.18
C ARG A 289 -7.73 11.92 8.04
N ARG A 290 -7.64 13.24 7.81
CA ARG A 290 -6.76 13.88 6.82
C ARG A 290 -5.41 14.29 7.43
N GLY A 291 -5.14 13.87 8.66
CA GLY A 291 -3.86 14.04 9.32
C GLY A 291 -3.67 15.42 9.97
N LEU A 292 -4.75 16.05 10.42
CA LEU A 292 -4.66 17.27 11.22
C LEU A 292 -4.81 16.95 12.71
N GLU A 293 -3.92 17.49 13.53
CA GLU A 293 -4.12 17.62 14.97
C GLU A 293 -5.06 18.79 15.21
N ILE A 294 -6.10 18.58 16.03
CA ILE A 294 -7.18 19.55 16.18
C ILE A 294 -7.31 20.08 17.60
N ARG A 295 -7.75 21.34 17.72
CA ARG A 295 -8.15 21.95 18.98
C ARG A 295 -9.39 22.81 18.76
N ARG A 296 -10.44 22.59 19.55
CA ARG A 296 -11.62 23.47 19.53
C ARG A 296 -11.31 24.76 20.30
N ILE A 297 -11.34 25.89 19.58
CA ILE A 297 -11.06 27.22 20.13
C ILE A 297 -12.31 27.80 20.80
N TRP A 298 -13.45 27.67 20.12
CA TRP A 298 -14.70 28.29 20.55
C TRP A 298 -15.91 27.47 20.07
N GLU A 299 -17.00 27.52 20.82
CA GLU A 299 -18.29 26.98 20.42
C GLU A 299 -19.40 27.82 21.04
N THR A 300 -20.40 28.15 20.24
CA THR A 300 -21.67 28.73 20.71
C THR A 300 -22.83 28.03 20.02
N ARG A 301 -24.06 28.36 20.42
CA ARG A 301 -25.28 27.91 19.72
C ARG A 301 -25.97 29.09 19.10
N VAL A 302 -26.23 29.00 17.81
CA VAL A 302 -26.94 30.02 17.05
C VAL A 302 -28.34 29.52 16.72
N ARG A 303 -29.28 30.45 16.59
CA ARG A 303 -30.64 30.12 16.15
C ARG A 303 -30.59 29.60 14.72
N GLN A 304 -31.32 28.53 14.44
CA GLN A 304 -31.50 28.06 13.08
C GLN A 304 -32.34 29.07 12.30
N ASP A 305 -31.85 29.44 11.11
CA ASP A 305 -32.59 30.31 10.20
C ASP A 305 -33.93 29.64 9.81
N PRO A 306 -35.08 30.33 9.96
CA PRO A 306 -36.39 29.81 9.59
C PRO A 306 -36.52 29.38 8.12
N ASP A 307 -35.75 29.99 7.22
CA ASP A 307 -35.79 29.73 5.77
C ASP A 307 -34.90 28.54 5.36
N THR A 308 -34.13 27.96 6.29
CA THR A 308 -33.33 26.76 6.00
C THR A 308 -34.17 25.49 6.10
N ASP A 309 -34.38 24.81 4.96
CA ASP A 309 -34.99 23.49 4.96
C ASP A 309 -34.05 22.41 5.55
N ILE A 310 -34.51 21.75 6.61
CA ILE A 310 -33.80 20.62 7.26
C ILE A 310 -34.40 19.25 6.92
N SER A 311 -35.40 19.18 6.04
CA SER A 311 -36.07 17.92 5.66
C SER A 311 -35.10 16.89 5.07
N GLY A 312 -34.08 17.34 4.33
CA GLY A 312 -33.00 16.50 3.81
C GLY A 312 -32.21 15.79 4.92
N LEU A 313 -31.98 16.47 6.05
CA LEU A 313 -31.30 15.87 7.21
C LEU A 313 -32.15 14.77 7.83
N VAL A 314 -33.47 14.98 7.95
CA VAL A 314 -34.41 13.98 8.45
C VAL A 314 -34.44 12.74 7.57
N ALA A 315 -34.38 12.92 6.25
CA ALA A 315 -34.28 11.81 5.30
C ALA A 315 -32.98 11.00 5.52
N ILE A 316 -31.86 11.67 5.75
CA ILE A 316 -30.56 11.03 6.04
C ILE A 316 -30.60 10.28 7.37
N GLU A 317 -31.17 10.86 8.44
CA GLU A 317 -31.31 10.16 9.73
C GLU A 317 -32.07 8.85 9.58
N LYS A 318 -33.16 8.88 8.80
CA LYS A 318 -34.00 7.71 8.57
C LYS A 318 -33.31 6.64 7.72
N ALA A 319 -32.51 7.06 6.73
CA ALA A 319 -31.83 6.15 5.81
C ALA A 319 -30.57 5.51 6.41
N THR A 320 -29.83 6.25 7.24
CA THR A 320 -28.49 5.85 7.70
C THR A 320 -28.43 5.51 9.19
N GLY A 321 -29.41 5.95 9.98
CA GLY A 321 -29.37 5.86 11.44
C GLY A 321 -28.45 6.90 12.11
N HIS A 322 -27.77 7.75 11.34
CA HIS A 322 -27.01 8.88 11.88
C HIS A 322 -27.96 9.86 12.60
N ARG A 323 -27.46 10.53 13.65
CA ARG A 323 -28.23 11.51 14.43
C ARG A 323 -27.58 12.87 14.31
N PHE A 324 -28.30 13.83 13.72
CA PHE A 324 -27.87 15.22 13.70
C PHE A 324 -28.15 15.87 15.05
N GLU A 325 -27.41 16.93 15.36
CA GLU A 325 -27.44 17.63 16.64
C GLU A 325 -28.11 19.00 16.52
N PHE A 326 -29.34 19.10 17.05
CA PHE A 326 -30.06 20.35 17.25
C PHE A 326 -30.35 20.56 18.73
N PHE A 327 -30.70 21.77 19.14
CA PHE A 327 -30.97 22.11 20.53
C PHE A 327 -32.24 22.97 20.62
N MET A 328 -33.03 22.78 21.67
CA MET A 328 -34.26 23.57 21.88
C MET A 328 -34.00 24.91 22.56
N THR A 329 -32.78 25.13 23.08
CA THR A 329 -32.39 26.37 23.78
C THR A 329 -30.93 26.71 23.49
N PRO A 330 -30.54 27.99 23.53
CA PRO A 330 -29.16 28.41 23.25
C PRO A 330 -28.13 27.87 24.28
N ARG A 331 -28.57 27.49 25.48
CA ARG A 331 -27.72 26.94 26.54
C ARG A 331 -27.92 25.44 26.82
N GLY A 332 -28.81 24.78 26.09
CA GLY A 332 -29.17 23.37 26.33
C GLY A 332 -28.03 22.44 25.94
N ASN A 333 -27.61 21.54 26.83
CA ASN A 333 -26.49 20.62 26.59
C ASN A 333 -26.89 19.26 25.99
N GLN A 334 -28.19 19.01 25.81
CA GLN A 334 -28.70 17.77 25.23
C GLN A 334 -29.19 18.03 23.81
N PRO A 335 -28.61 17.36 22.80
CA PRO A 335 -29.08 17.47 21.44
C PRO A 335 -30.39 16.70 21.23
N ILE A 336 -31.20 17.17 20.30
CA ILE A 336 -32.35 16.48 19.71
C ILE A 336 -32.03 16.17 18.23
N SER A 337 -32.62 15.09 17.72
CA SER A 337 -32.46 14.69 16.32
C SER A 337 -33.10 15.66 15.33
N ALA A 338 -32.67 15.66 14.08
CA ALA A 338 -33.28 16.46 13.01
C ALA A 338 -34.79 16.20 12.90
N ALA A 339 -35.23 14.95 13.00
CA ALA A 339 -36.66 14.60 12.95
C ALA A 339 -37.47 15.29 14.06
N THR A 340 -36.91 15.36 15.27
CA THR A 340 -37.55 16.02 16.42
C THR A 340 -37.50 17.54 16.25
N ALA A 341 -36.38 18.08 15.77
CA ALA A 341 -36.21 19.49 15.52
C ALA A 341 -37.19 20.01 14.45
N GLN A 342 -37.40 19.26 13.37
CA GLN A 342 -38.37 19.57 12.33
C GLN A 342 -39.78 19.68 12.92
N VAL A 343 -40.25 18.62 13.60
CA VAL A 343 -41.58 18.62 14.20
C VAL A 343 -41.73 19.73 15.25
N TYR A 344 -40.72 19.96 16.08
CA TYR A 344 -40.76 21.03 17.09
C TYR A 344 -40.84 22.43 16.45
N SER A 345 -40.08 22.67 15.37
CA SER A 345 -40.10 23.93 14.62
C SER A 345 -41.44 24.16 13.90
N GLU A 346 -42.00 23.13 13.27
CA GLU A 346 -43.32 23.16 12.62
C GLU A 346 -44.46 23.51 13.60
N HIS A 347 -44.26 23.27 14.90
CA HIS A 347 -45.20 23.63 15.97
C HIS A 347 -44.82 24.93 16.72
N GLY A 348 -43.98 25.78 16.12
CA GLY A 348 -43.62 27.10 16.63
C GLY A 348 -42.48 27.12 17.66
N GLY A 349 -41.78 26.00 17.85
CA GLY A 349 -40.61 25.90 18.72
C GLY A 349 -39.34 26.46 18.06
N GLU A 350 -38.49 27.16 18.82
CA GLU A 350 -37.20 27.63 18.30
C GLU A 350 -36.13 26.54 18.40
N ILE A 351 -35.43 26.26 17.30
CA ILE A 351 -34.31 25.33 17.26
C ILE A 351 -32.98 26.06 17.04
N PHE A 352 -31.93 25.49 17.61
CA PHE A 352 -30.57 26.00 17.60
C PHE A 352 -29.61 24.90 17.15
N HIS A 353 -28.47 25.26 16.58
CA HIS A 353 -27.37 24.34 16.29
C HIS A 353 -26.06 24.95 16.80
N SER A 354 -25.07 24.12 17.13
CA SER A 354 -23.77 24.63 17.51
C SER A 354 -23.02 25.20 16.31
N VAL A 355 -22.20 26.22 16.55
CA VAL A 355 -21.22 26.75 15.60
C VAL A 355 -19.89 26.77 16.34
N ALA A 356 -18.91 26.06 15.80
CA ALA A 356 -17.65 25.81 16.48
C ALA A 356 -16.45 26.17 15.60
N VAL A 357 -15.47 26.83 16.23
CA VAL A 357 -14.21 27.23 15.61
C VAL A 357 -13.14 26.23 16.02
N TYR A 358 -12.55 25.56 15.03
CA TYR A 358 -11.48 24.60 15.23
C TYR A 358 -10.17 25.12 14.65
N GLU A 359 -9.09 24.95 15.40
CA GLU A 359 -7.72 24.97 14.92
C GLU A 359 -7.34 23.58 14.41
N GLY A 360 -6.61 23.54 13.30
CA GLY A 360 -5.94 22.36 12.78
C GLY A 360 -4.46 22.64 12.51
N ILE A 361 -3.61 21.68 12.86
CA ILE A 361 -2.16 21.70 12.58
C ILE A 361 -1.83 20.42 11.81
N LEU A 362 -0.97 20.51 10.79
CA LEU A 362 -0.57 19.32 10.03
C LEU A 362 0.26 18.39 10.93
N ALA A 363 -0.23 17.18 11.18
CA ALA A 363 0.57 16.14 11.79
C ALA A 363 1.64 15.68 10.79
N TYR A 364 2.88 15.55 11.24
CA TYR A 364 4.01 15.06 10.44
C TYR A 364 4.03 15.62 8.99
N PRO A 365 4.12 16.96 8.81
CA PRO A 365 3.75 17.66 7.57
C PRO A 365 4.49 17.17 6.32
N ASN A 366 5.74 16.74 6.46
CA ASN A 366 6.52 16.23 5.33
C ASN A 366 5.94 14.93 4.77
N TRP A 367 5.62 13.97 5.65
CA TRP A 367 5.02 12.69 5.26
C TRP A 367 3.57 12.87 4.82
N LEU A 368 2.81 13.73 5.49
CA LEU A 368 1.44 14.03 5.10
C LEU A 368 1.37 14.61 3.67
N LYS A 369 2.25 15.55 3.34
CA LYS A 369 2.33 16.11 1.98
C LYS A 369 2.75 15.05 0.95
N GLN A 370 3.65 14.13 1.30
CA GLN A 370 4.03 13.01 0.43
C GLN A 370 2.86 12.07 0.16
N ILE A 371 2.09 11.72 1.19
CA ILE A 371 0.88 10.90 1.06
C ILE A 371 -0.11 11.56 0.09
N PHE A 372 -0.46 12.83 0.33
CA PHE A 372 -1.44 13.52 -0.51
C PHE A 372 -0.93 13.80 -1.94
N ALA A 373 0.37 13.98 -2.15
CA ALA A 373 0.94 14.12 -3.49
C ALA A 373 0.70 12.88 -4.38
N VAL A 374 0.67 11.68 -3.78
CA VAL A 374 0.31 10.44 -4.49
C VAL A 374 -1.20 10.33 -4.67
N LEU A 375 -1.97 10.62 -3.62
CA LEU A 375 -3.44 10.50 -3.63
C LEU A 375 -4.15 11.50 -4.57
N GLU A 376 -3.51 12.60 -4.95
CA GLU A 376 -4.03 13.55 -5.95
C GLU A 376 -4.06 12.97 -7.37
N LYS A 377 -3.33 11.88 -7.63
CA LYS A 377 -3.31 11.27 -8.96
C LYS A 377 -4.62 10.51 -9.21
N PRO A 378 -5.21 10.59 -10.43
CA PRO A 378 -6.54 10.02 -10.72
C PRO A 378 -6.69 8.54 -10.35
N GLN A 379 -5.62 7.75 -10.49
CA GLN A 379 -5.58 6.33 -10.16
C GLN A 379 -5.79 6.05 -8.66
N PHE A 380 -5.38 6.95 -7.75
CA PHE A 380 -5.49 6.73 -6.31
C PHE A 380 -6.74 7.36 -5.67
N GLN A 381 -7.71 7.81 -6.47
CA GLN A 381 -8.90 8.50 -5.97
C GLN A 381 -9.73 7.65 -4.99
N GLN A 382 -9.83 6.33 -5.21
CA GLN A 382 -10.53 5.44 -4.26
C GLN A 382 -9.79 5.32 -2.92
N VAL A 383 -8.46 5.26 -2.97
CA VAL A 383 -7.59 5.19 -1.78
C VAL A 383 -7.75 6.45 -0.94
N LYS A 384 -7.83 7.62 -1.59
CA LYS A 384 -8.05 8.91 -0.94
C LYS A 384 -9.32 8.92 -0.08
N ASN A 385 -10.41 8.33 -0.59
CA ASN A 385 -11.67 8.24 0.13
C ASN A 385 -11.62 7.21 1.28
N ALA A 386 -10.77 6.19 1.18
CA ALA A 386 -10.57 5.17 2.22
C ALA A 386 -9.57 5.58 3.31
N LEU A 387 -8.77 6.64 3.08
CA LEU A 387 -7.75 7.10 4.00
C LEU A 387 -8.35 7.50 5.35
N ASP A 388 -7.78 6.93 6.41
CA ASP A 388 -8.01 7.38 7.79
C ASP A 388 -6.67 7.38 8.56
N LEU A 389 -6.27 8.58 8.98
CA LEU A 389 -5.03 8.85 9.73
C LEU A 389 -5.29 9.12 11.22
N THR A 390 -6.49 8.85 11.72
CA THR A 390 -6.91 9.20 13.09
C THR A 390 -6.26 8.29 14.15
N GLU A 391 -5.11 8.65 14.72
CA GLU A 391 -4.45 7.82 15.73
C GLU A 391 -4.42 8.47 17.11
N ASN A 392 -4.82 7.72 18.14
CA ASN A 392 -4.82 8.21 19.54
C ASN A 392 -3.44 8.12 20.21
N ASP A 393 -2.58 7.21 19.74
CA ASP A 393 -1.21 7.05 20.24
C ASP A 393 -0.23 7.71 19.28
N SER A 394 0.47 8.75 19.74
CA SER A 394 1.38 9.53 18.91
C SER A 394 2.52 8.71 18.31
N LYS A 395 2.98 7.64 18.98
CA LYS A 395 4.04 6.77 18.43
C LYS A 395 3.51 5.91 17.28
N VAL A 396 2.29 5.40 17.42
CA VAL A 396 1.62 4.63 16.37
C VAL A 396 1.27 5.55 15.19
N ALA A 397 0.87 6.79 15.48
CA ALA A 397 0.65 7.82 14.47
C ALA A 397 1.92 8.08 13.64
N GLU A 398 3.06 8.28 14.30
CA GLU A 398 4.34 8.51 13.63
C GLU A 398 4.70 7.37 12.67
N GLU A 399 4.64 6.12 13.15
CA GLU A 399 4.90 4.92 12.34
C GLU A 399 3.92 4.81 11.17
N ARG A 400 2.64 5.12 11.38
CA ARG A 400 1.60 5.08 10.33
C ARG A 400 1.87 6.09 9.22
N PHE A 401 2.16 7.34 9.57
CA PHE A 401 2.44 8.38 8.58
C PHE A 401 3.70 8.07 7.79
N TYR A 402 4.78 7.65 8.47
CA TYR A 402 6.02 7.25 7.83
C TYR A 402 5.79 6.07 6.87
N TRP A 403 5.13 5.01 7.34
CA TRP A 403 4.83 3.83 6.54
C TRP A 403 4.00 4.17 5.30
N LEU A 404 2.90 4.93 5.45
CA LEU A 404 2.04 5.28 4.33
C LEU A 404 2.74 6.19 3.32
N ALA A 405 3.55 7.15 3.78
CA ALA A 405 4.35 7.97 2.90
C ALA A 405 5.35 7.12 2.09
N SER A 406 6.06 6.19 2.74
CA SER A 406 7.00 5.28 2.07
C SER A 406 6.30 4.31 1.12
N LEU A 407 5.20 3.69 1.54
CA LEU A 407 4.43 2.74 0.72
C LEU A 407 3.84 3.42 -0.50
N PHE A 408 3.18 4.56 -0.34
CA PHE A 408 2.53 5.25 -1.47
C PHE A 408 3.58 5.78 -2.45
N THR A 409 4.69 6.35 -1.95
CA THR A 409 5.82 6.73 -2.81
C THR A 409 6.37 5.53 -3.59
N TYR A 410 6.50 4.37 -2.95
CA TYR A 410 6.96 3.16 -3.63
C TYR A 410 5.97 2.71 -4.70
N LEU A 411 4.69 2.59 -4.36
CA LEU A 411 3.64 2.12 -5.28
C LEU A 411 3.48 3.04 -6.50
N ASP A 412 3.70 4.34 -6.32
CA ASP A 412 3.66 5.32 -7.40
C ASP A 412 4.80 5.13 -8.41
N ASN A 413 5.96 4.65 -7.96
CA ASN A 413 7.17 4.55 -8.77
C ASN A 413 7.54 3.12 -9.19
N CYS A 414 7.03 2.09 -8.53
CA CYS A 414 7.39 0.71 -8.84
C CYS A 414 6.82 0.29 -10.19
N SER A 415 7.58 -0.45 -11.00
CA SER A 415 7.04 -1.07 -12.22
C SER A 415 6.34 -2.38 -11.88
N HIS A 416 7.01 -3.23 -11.10
CA HIS A 416 6.55 -4.55 -10.65
C HIS A 416 6.93 -4.78 -9.18
N PHE A 417 6.38 -5.84 -8.58
CA PHE A 417 6.74 -6.23 -7.21
C PHE A 417 7.94 -7.18 -7.24
N PRO A 418 9.06 -6.82 -6.58
CA PRO A 418 10.30 -7.56 -6.69
C PRO A 418 10.15 -8.96 -6.10
N TYR A 419 10.72 -9.95 -6.78
CA TYR A 419 10.89 -11.27 -6.20
C TYR A 419 12.18 -11.32 -5.37
N GLY A 420 12.01 -11.21 -4.06
CA GLY A 420 13.12 -11.11 -3.10
C GLY A 420 14.06 -12.32 -3.05
N LEU A 421 15.13 -12.17 -2.28
CA LEU A 421 16.12 -13.23 -2.02
C LEU A 421 15.56 -14.30 -1.07
N ILE A 422 16.12 -15.51 -1.12
CA ILE A 422 15.67 -16.66 -0.31
C ILE A 422 15.81 -16.35 1.18
N GLU A 423 16.97 -15.81 1.53
CA GLU A 423 17.36 -15.44 2.88
C GLU A 423 16.70 -14.14 3.37
N GLY A 424 15.91 -13.49 2.53
CA GLY A 424 15.31 -12.19 2.78
C GLY A 424 16.05 -11.02 2.13
N ASP A 425 15.30 -9.93 1.94
CA ASP A 425 15.76 -8.73 1.27
C ASP A 425 16.98 -8.14 1.95
N PHE A 426 17.99 -7.82 1.14
CA PHE A 426 19.26 -7.29 1.61
C PHE A 426 19.06 -6.03 2.46
N GLY A 427 18.17 -5.13 2.00
CA GLY A 427 17.88 -3.89 2.70
C GLY A 427 17.34 -4.10 4.11
N LEU A 428 16.45 -5.08 4.32
CA LEU A 428 15.96 -5.43 5.65
C LEU A 428 17.07 -6.01 6.53
N ARG A 429 17.82 -6.99 6.01
CA ARG A 429 18.91 -7.63 6.77
C ARG A 429 19.98 -6.63 7.20
N GLU A 430 20.34 -5.69 6.32
CA GLU A 430 21.30 -4.63 6.62
C GLU A 430 20.83 -3.75 7.78
N ARG A 431 19.55 -3.35 7.78
CA ARG A 431 18.93 -2.55 8.85
C ARG A 431 18.88 -3.31 10.18
N ILE A 432 18.57 -4.61 10.15
CA ILE A 432 18.60 -5.47 11.34
C ILE A 432 20.02 -5.53 11.91
N VAL A 433 21.02 -5.80 11.06
CA VAL A 433 22.43 -5.83 11.45
C VAL A 433 22.87 -4.49 12.03
N ALA A 434 22.51 -3.38 11.37
CA ALA A 434 22.84 -2.04 11.83
C ALA A 434 22.22 -1.73 13.20
N TYR A 435 20.98 -2.16 13.46
CA TYR A 435 20.34 -2.03 14.77
C TYR A 435 21.13 -2.74 15.86
N PHE A 436 21.41 -4.04 15.69
CA PHE A 436 22.13 -4.82 16.70
C PHE A 436 23.58 -4.34 16.90
N ARG A 437 24.23 -3.85 15.84
CA ARG A 437 25.55 -3.23 15.91
C ARG A 437 25.52 -1.93 16.70
N ASN A 438 24.61 -1.02 16.37
CA ASN A 438 24.62 0.34 16.92
C ASN A 438 24.10 0.38 18.36
N TYR A 439 23.07 -0.41 18.68
CA TYR A 439 22.43 -0.40 20.00
C TYR A 439 22.99 -1.43 20.97
N HIS A 440 23.49 -2.56 20.45
CA HIS A 440 23.93 -3.69 21.28
C HIS A 440 25.40 -4.07 21.07
N SER A 441 26.14 -3.39 20.19
CA SER A 441 27.55 -3.71 19.86
C SER A 441 27.77 -5.14 19.37
N ILE A 442 26.74 -5.77 18.78
CA ILE A 442 26.83 -7.14 18.29
C ILE A 442 27.44 -7.15 16.87
N PRO A 443 28.51 -7.91 16.61
CA PRO A 443 29.28 -7.86 15.35
C PRO A 443 28.69 -8.70 14.21
N TRP A 444 27.36 -8.82 14.11
CA TRP A 444 26.72 -9.56 13.02
C TRP A 444 26.93 -8.91 11.65
N ASN A 445 26.79 -9.74 10.62
CA ASN A 445 26.72 -9.36 9.22
C ASN A 445 25.52 -10.01 8.53
N ASN A 446 25.28 -9.64 7.27
CA ASN A 446 24.14 -10.12 6.49
C ASN A 446 24.12 -11.64 6.25
N ASN A 447 25.28 -12.30 6.32
CA ASN A 447 25.41 -13.75 6.17
C ASN A 447 25.09 -14.51 7.46
N ASN A 448 24.87 -13.82 8.59
CA ASN A 448 24.35 -14.45 9.80
C ASN A 448 22.83 -14.62 9.79
N LEU A 449 22.13 -13.88 8.93
CA LEU A 449 20.67 -13.76 8.97
C LEU A 449 19.98 -14.58 7.87
N VAL A 450 18.82 -15.13 8.24
CA VAL A 450 17.78 -15.64 7.35
C VAL A 450 16.44 -15.08 7.82
N ILE A 451 15.71 -14.43 6.92
CA ILE A 451 14.35 -13.94 7.19
C ILE A 451 13.36 -15.02 6.74
N THR A 452 12.42 -15.36 7.62
CA THR A 452 11.39 -16.37 7.33
C THR A 452 9.99 -15.83 7.66
N PRO A 453 8.91 -16.41 7.10
CA PRO A 453 7.54 -15.95 7.37
C PRO A 453 7.14 -16.09 8.85
N SER A 454 7.68 -17.10 9.53
CA SER A 454 7.46 -17.35 10.96
C SER A 454 8.50 -18.32 11.51
N ARG A 455 8.69 -18.32 12.84
CA ARG A 455 9.52 -19.31 13.54
C ARG A 455 9.14 -20.78 13.28
N ILE A 456 7.88 -21.06 12.93
CA ILE A 456 7.41 -22.41 12.55
C ILE A 456 8.18 -22.92 11.34
N GLU A 457 8.46 -22.06 10.36
CA GLU A 457 9.15 -22.49 9.13
C GLU A 457 10.60 -22.92 9.41
N ILE A 458 11.31 -22.23 10.31
CA ILE A 458 12.68 -22.62 10.68
C ILE A 458 12.67 -23.96 11.42
N ILE A 459 11.83 -24.10 12.44
CA ILE A 459 11.74 -25.33 13.24
C ILE A 459 11.36 -26.52 12.35
N ASN A 460 10.35 -26.36 11.49
CA ASN A 460 9.89 -27.42 10.60
C ASN A 460 10.98 -27.82 9.59
N ASN A 461 11.68 -26.84 9.04
CA ASN A 461 12.77 -27.10 8.10
C ASN A 461 13.93 -27.82 8.79
N LEU A 462 14.31 -27.44 10.01
CA LEU A 462 15.34 -28.16 10.77
C LEU A 462 14.97 -29.62 11.04
N LEU A 463 13.72 -29.88 11.44
CA LEU A 463 13.22 -31.24 11.66
C LEU A 463 13.23 -32.06 10.36
N ALA A 464 12.84 -31.46 9.23
CA ALA A 464 12.82 -32.11 7.93
C ALA A 464 14.24 -32.37 7.38
N ILE A 465 15.17 -31.44 7.56
CA ILE A 465 16.54 -31.55 7.05
C ILE A 465 17.30 -32.67 7.77
N TYR A 466 17.23 -32.69 9.10
CA TYR A 466 18.16 -33.44 9.94
C TYR A 466 17.56 -34.68 10.62
N GLU A 467 16.23 -34.84 10.64
CA GLU A 467 15.53 -35.98 11.27
C GLU A 467 16.13 -36.39 12.63
N PRO A 468 16.21 -35.46 13.61
CA PRO A 468 16.93 -35.68 14.87
C PRO A 468 16.34 -36.85 15.66
N GLN A 469 17.22 -37.70 16.23
CA GLN A 469 16.82 -38.91 16.97
C GLN A 469 16.07 -38.60 18.28
N LEU A 470 16.47 -37.53 18.96
CA LEU A 470 15.86 -37.07 20.20
C LEU A 470 15.82 -35.54 20.21
N VAL A 471 14.62 -34.99 20.36
CA VAL A 471 14.36 -33.55 20.41
C VAL A 471 13.79 -33.22 21.78
N THR A 472 14.36 -32.23 22.44
CA THR A 472 13.75 -31.61 23.61
C THR A 472 13.17 -30.26 23.25
N VAL A 473 11.92 -30.00 23.63
CA VAL A 473 11.23 -28.73 23.35
C VAL A 473 10.64 -28.14 24.62
N ASP A 474 10.83 -26.84 24.83
CA ASP A 474 10.12 -26.09 25.85
C ASP A 474 8.60 -26.21 25.64
N LYS A 475 7.87 -26.49 26.72
CA LYS A 475 6.40 -26.58 26.71
C LYS A 475 5.71 -25.44 25.96
N SER A 476 6.17 -24.21 26.13
CA SER A 476 5.58 -23.03 25.49
C SER A 476 5.78 -22.99 23.97
N LEU A 477 6.80 -23.69 23.47
CA LEU A 477 7.15 -23.76 22.05
C LEU A 477 6.68 -25.06 21.38
N ARG A 478 6.10 -26.00 22.14
CA ARG A 478 5.61 -27.29 21.60
C ARG A 478 4.62 -27.12 20.45
N SER A 479 3.80 -26.07 20.48
CA SER A 479 2.84 -25.75 19.41
C SER A 479 3.47 -25.44 18.06
N LEU A 480 4.78 -25.12 18.03
CA LEU A 480 5.53 -24.84 16.80
C LEU A 480 6.01 -26.12 16.11
N ILE A 481 5.99 -27.27 16.80
CA ILE A 481 6.38 -28.56 16.24
C ILE A 481 5.25 -29.08 15.34
N PRO A 482 5.54 -29.59 14.12
CA PRO A 482 4.51 -30.12 13.23
C PRO A 482 3.68 -31.22 13.88
N HIS A 483 2.37 -31.23 13.64
CA HIS A 483 1.47 -32.25 14.21
C HIS A 483 1.91 -33.68 13.87
N HIS A 484 2.36 -33.95 12.64
CA HIS A 484 2.85 -35.29 12.29
C HIS A 484 4.08 -35.70 13.10
N TRP A 485 4.93 -34.75 13.48
CA TRP A 485 6.13 -35.02 14.26
C TRP A 485 5.72 -35.33 15.70
N GLN A 486 4.77 -34.57 16.25
CA GLN A 486 4.18 -34.84 17.56
C GLN A 486 3.51 -36.22 17.63
N ALA A 487 2.79 -36.63 16.59
CA ALA A 487 2.04 -37.89 16.56
C ALA A 487 2.92 -39.12 16.31
N ASN A 488 3.90 -39.03 15.40
CA ASN A 488 4.69 -40.19 14.97
C ASN A 488 5.98 -40.39 15.78
N HIS A 489 6.45 -39.35 16.47
CA HIS A 489 7.73 -39.32 17.17
C HIS A 489 7.54 -38.99 18.66
N GLU A 490 6.42 -39.38 19.28
CA GLU A 490 6.10 -39.05 20.66
C GLU A 490 7.18 -39.51 21.66
N SER A 491 7.80 -40.67 21.42
CA SER A 491 8.93 -41.16 22.24
C SER A 491 10.27 -40.44 21.99
N GLN A 492 10.36 -39.64 20.93
CA GLN A 492 11.54 -38.87 20.53
C GLN A 492 11.36 -37.36 20.77
N LEU A 493 10.15 -36.90 21.13
CA LEU A 493 9.82 -35.50 21.44
C LEU A 493 9.59 -35.33 22.95
N ILE A 494 10.60 -34.86 23.67
CA ILE A 494 10.52 -34.66 25.12
C ILE A 494 10.19 -33.21 25.45
N GLU A 495 9.08 -32.99 26.15
CA GLU A 495 8.76 -31.67 26.70
C GLU A 495 9.69 -31.33 27.87
N THR A 496 10.22 -30.11 27.90
CA THR A 496 11.14 -29.62 28.93
C THR A 496 10.62 -28.34 29.60
N PRO A 497 11.01 -28.09 30.87
CA PRO A 497 10.75 -26.82 31.53
C PRO A 497 11.60 -25.70 30.91
N ARG A 498 11.06 -24.48 30.87
CA ARG A 498 11.71 -23.28 30.32
C ARG A 498 12.94 -22.79 31.10
N THR A 499 13.15 -23.26 32.33
CA THR A 499 14.30 -22.83 33.16
C THR A 499 15.59 -23.52 32.75
N THR A 500 16.63 -22.72 32.50
CA THR A 500 17.96 -23.17 32.08
C THR A 500 18.56 -24.23 33.00
N LYS A 501 18.44 -24.07 34.32
CA LYS A 501 19.00 -25.02 35.30
C LYS A 501 18.47 -26.44 35.11
N LEU A 502 17.15 -26.59 35.00
CA LEU A 502 16.50 -27.90 34.82
C LEU A 502 16.77 -28.45 33.41
N LEU A 503 16.74 -27.58 32.39
CA LEU A 503 17.05 -27.98 31.03
C LEU A 503 18.47 -28.55 30.90
N ARG A 504 19.48 -27.92 31.52
CA ARG A 504 20.86 -28.45 31.55
C ARG A 504 20.94 -29.84 32.17
N GLN A 505 20.22 -30.06 33.28
CA GLN A 505 20.17 -31.37 33.93
C GLN A 505 19.58 -32.43 32.99
N LEU A 506 18.50 -32.09 32.29
CA LEU A 506 17.88 -32.98 31.30
C LEU A 506 18.79 -33.23 30.10
N MET A 507 19.42 -32.20 29.55
CA MET A 507 20.40 -32.31 28.45
C MET A 507 21.55 -33.25 28.81
N GLY A 508 22.07 -33.15 30.04
CA GLY A 508 23.16 -34.01 30.51
C GLY A 508 22.80 -35.49 30.60
N GLN A 509 21.54 -35.80 30.92
CA GLN A 509 21.04 -37.17 31.05
C GLN A 509 20.56 -37.75 29.72
N LEU A 510 19.73 -36.99 29.00
CA LEU A 510 19.04 -37.43 27.78
C LEU A 510 19.91 -37.31 26.53
N LYS A 511 20.87 -36.37 26.53
CA LYS A 511 21.76 -36.07 25.39
C LYS A 511 20.99 -35.91 24.06
N PRO A 512 20.00 -35.00 24.00
CA PRO A 512 19.23 -34.75 22.78
C PRO A 512 20.13 -34.27 21.63
N SER A 513 19.72 -34.53 20.40
CA SER A 513 20.43 -34.03 19.20
C SER A 513 19.99 -32.62 18.81
N LEU A 514 18.76 -32.24 19.17
CA LEU A 514 18.20 -30.90 18.95
C LEU A 514 17.47 -30.44 20.22
N VAL A 515 17.77 -29.22 20.66
CA VAL A 515 17.17 -28.58 21.83
C VAL A 515 16.49 -27.30 21.38
N ILE A 516 15.18 -27.16 21.61
CA ILE A 516 14.40 -25.97 21.29
C ILE A 516 13.90 -25.38 22.60
N THR A 517 14.33 -24.17 22.96
CA THR A 517 13.97 -23.56 24.24
C THR A 517 13.78 -22.06 24.14
N GLY A 518 12.95 -21.48 25.00
CA GLY A 518 12.97 -20.05 25.27
C GLY A 518 13.85 -19.73 26.48
N LEU A 519 14.05 -18.43 26.73
CA LEU A 519 14.60 -17.92 27.99
C LEU A 519 13.54 -17.06 28.69
N THR A 520 13.46 -17.16 30.01
CA THR A 520 12.54 -16.30 30.79
C THR A 520 13.06 -14.86 30.87
N PRO A 521 12.21 -13.84 31.06
CA PRO A 521 12.66 -12.46 31.19
C PRO A 521 13.70 -12.25 32.31
N PHE A 522 13.63 -13.05 33.39
CA PHE A 522 14.61 -13.00 34.47
C PHE A 522 15.97 -13.59 34.07
N GLU A 523 15.98 -14.70 33.32
CA GLU A 523 17.21 -15.32 32.80
C GLU A 523 17.87 -14.47 31.70
N MET A 524 17.15 -13.51 31.12
CA MET A 524 17.68 -12.55 30.16
C MET A 524 18.40 -11.36 30.82
N LEU A 525 18.48 -11.28 32.16
CA LEU A 525 19.16 -10.19 32.86
C LEU A 525 20.68 -10.37 32.98
N THR A 526 21.20 -11.58 32.80
CA THR A 526 22.63 -11.90 32.92
C THR A 526 23.08 -12.83 31.79
N GLU A 527 24.39 -12.89 31.51
CA GLU A 527 24.94 -13.76 30.47
C GLU A 527 24.94 -15.26 30.85
N GLU A 528 24.90 -15.57 32.16
CA GLU A 528 25.12 -16.92 32.70
C GLU A 528 24.16 -17.98 32.14
N PRO A 529 22.83 -17.74 32.04
CA PRO A 529 21.91 -18.76 31.55
C PRO A 529 22.22 -19.19 30.12
N LEU A 530 22.41 -18.25 29.19
CA LEU A 530 22.74 -18.59 27.80
C LEU A 530 24.10 -19.29 27.71
N ALA A 531 25.15 -18.74 28.34
CA ALA A 531 26.49 -19.32 28.33
C ALA A 531 26.47 -20.78 28.81
N SER A 532 25.71 -21.04 29.86
CA SER A 532 25.61 -22.38 30.46
C SER A 532 24.84 -23.39 29.60
N LEU A 533 23.87 -22.96 28.80
CA LEU A 533 23.18 -23.80 27.82
C LEU A 533 24.06 -24.10 26.62
N VAL A 534 24.77 -23.09 26.13
CA VAL A 534 25.74 -23.23 25.03
C VAL A 534 26.79 -24.27 25.39
N GLU A 535 27.47 -24.11 26.54
CA GLU A 535 28.49 -25.04 27.03
C GLU A 535 27.95 -26.48 27.13
N MET A 536 26.71 -26.63 27.62
CA MET A 536 26.07 -27.95 27.74
C MET A 536 25.73 -28.54 26.38
N ALA A 537 25.19 -27.76 25.44
CA ALA A 537 24.87 -28.18 24.09
C ALA A 537 26.13 -28.59 23.32
N GLU A 538 27.21 -27.82 23.47
CA GLU A 538 28.52 -28.12 22.93
C GLU A 538 29.06 -29.45 23.45
N LYS A 539 29.01 -29.66 24.77
CA LYS A 539 29.46 -30.89 25.42
C LYS A 539 28.78 -32.16 24.91
N ILE A 540 27.49 -32.09 24.52
CA ILE A 540 26.73 -33.25 24.02
C ILE A 540 26.67 -33.32 22.48
N GLY A 541 27.13 -32.28 21.78
CA GLY A 541 27.05 -32.17 20.32
C GLY A 541 25.63 -31.94 19.80
N ALA A 542 24.82 -31.18 20.54
CA ALA A 542 23.44 -30.85 20.17
C ALA A 542 23.35 -29.51 19.42
N LEU A 543 22.39 -29.42 18.49
CA LEU A 543 21.94 -28.15 17.93
C LEU A 543 21.00 -27.47 18.95
N LEU A 544 21.33 -26.26 19.38
CA LEU A 544 20.55 -25.46 20.31
C LEU A 544 19.81 -24.34 19.56
N VAL A 545 18.48 -24.36 19.60
CA VAL A 545 17.60 -23.33 19.08
C VAL A 545 17.03 -22.55 20.25
N VAL A 546 17.35 -21.25 20.33
CA VAL A 546 16.90 -20.37 21.40
C VAL A 546 15.90 -19.36 20.84
N ASP A 547 14.65 -19.44 21.29
CA ASP A 547 13.60 -18.47 20.96
C ASP A 547 13.68 -17.27 21.92
N ILE A 548 13.95 -16.10 21.34
CA ILE A 548 14.06 -14.81 22.05
C ILE A 548 12.90 -13.86 21.71
N SER A 549 11.86 -14.32 21.02
CA SER A 549 10.75 -13.49 20.53
C SER A 549 10.06 -12.70 21.64
N ASP A 550 9.87 -13.32 22.81
CA ASP A 550 9.27 -12.65 23.98
C ASP A 550 10.14 -11.52 24.53
N ASN A 551 11.45 -11.59 24.29
CA ASN A 551 12.48 -10.74 24.89
C ASN A 551 13.10 -9.75 23.90
N LEU A 552 12.72 -9.81 22.62
CA LEU A 552 13.14 -8.83 21.61
C LEU A 552 12.27 -7.58 21.72
N ASN A 553 12.91 -6.44 21.94
CA ASN A 553 12.28 -5.12 21.88
C ASN A 553 13.13 -4.20 20.99
N LEU A 554 12.66 -3.94 19.78
CA LEU A 554 13.28 -3.01 18.86
C LEU A 554 12.84 -1.59 19.25
N SER A 555 13.71 -0.84 19.91
CA SER A 555 13.40 0.50 20.39
C SER A 555 14.64 1.38 20.43
N SER A 556 14.45 2.70 20.49
CA SER A 556 15.56 3.65 20.60
C SER A 556 16.21 3.68 21.99
N HIS A 557 15.58 3.03 22.97
CA HIS A 557 16.06 2.87 24.34
C HIS A 557 15.90 1.41 24.78
N PRO A 558 16.62 0.47 24.15
CA PRO A 558 16.45 -0.94 24.44
C PRO A 558 16.90 -1.25 25.87
N ALA A 559 16.19 -2.16 26.53
CA ALA A 559 16.53 -2.60 27.88
C ALA A 559 17.86 -3.38 27.88
N ASN A 560 18.55 -3.36 29.03
CA ASN A 560 19.68 -4.26 29.24
C ASN A 560 19.23 -5.72 29.10
N ASN A 561 20.09 -6.51 28.46
CA ASN A 561 19.78 -7.86 28.05
C ASN A 561 21.08 -8.67 28.03
N GLY A 562 21.20 -9.60 28.98
CA GLY A 562 22.38 -10.44 29.17
C GLY A 562 22.68 -11.36 27.97
N LEU A 563 21.68 -11.69 27.13
CA LEU A 563 21.94 -12.39 25.88
C LEU A 563 22.66 -11.47 24.87
N PHE A 564 22.27 -10.20 24.78
CA PHE A 564 22.96 -9.26 23.90
C PHE A 564 24.34 -8.87 24.43
N GLU A 565 24.53 -8.79 25.75
CA GLU A 565 25.87 -8.62 26.36
C GLU A 565 26.80 -9.80 26.05
N TYR A 566 26.28 -11.03 26.17
CA TYR A 566 27.00 -12.25 25.77
C TYR A 566 27.43 -12.19 24.30
N LEU A 567 26.55 -11.75 23.40
CA LEU A 567 26.81 -11.68 21.95
C LEU A 567 27.66 -10.48 21.53
N ALA A 568 27.76 -9.44 22.35
CA ALA A 568 28.65 -8.32 22.12
C ALA A 568 30.12 -8.68 22.41
N SER A 569 30.34 -9.61 23.35
CA SER A 569 31.68 -10.05 23.78
C SER A 569 32.13 -11.38 23.15
N ARG A 570 31.21 -12.17 22.59
CA ARG A 570 31.48 -13.50 22.03
C ARG A 570 30.77 -13.71 20.70
N THR A 571 31.37 -14.53 19.85
CA THR A 571 30.74 -14.97 18.60
C THR A 571 29.64 -15.97 18.91
N LEU A 572 28.56 -15.94 18.11
CA LEU A 572 27.51 -16.96 18.23
C LEU A 572 28.13 -18.33 17.91
N PRO A 573 28.01 -19.34 18.78
CA PRO A 573 28.54 -20.68 18.49
C PRO A 573 27.86 -21.33 17.28
N SER A 574 28.59 -22.16 16.55
CA SER A 574 28.12 -22.76 15.28
C SER A 574 26.96 -23.75 15.45
N ASN A 575 26.77 -24.30 16.65
CA ASN A 575 25.65 -25.17 17.01
C ASN A 575 24.48 -24.41 17.65
N VAL A 576 24.40 -23.09 17.50
CA VAL A 576 23.32 -22.27 18.05
C VAL A 576 22.56 -21.56 16.93
N ILE A 577 21.23 -21.62 16.97
CA ILE A 577 20.33 -20.76 16.20
C ILE A 577 19.54 -19.88 17.17
N LEU A 578 19.52 -18.58 16.92
CA LEU A 578 18.58 -17.68 17.61
C LEU A 578 17.37 -17.44 16.72
N LEU A 579 16.17 -17.54 17.31
CA LEU A 579 14.90 -17.22 16.66
C LEU A 579 14.30 -15.97 17.30
N ALA A 580 13.90 -15.01 16.50
CA ALA A 580 13.22 -13.82 16.98
C ALA A 580 12.10 -13.41 16.01
N ASP A 581 10.86 -13.67 16.42
CA ASP A 581 9.70 -13.15 15.73
C ASP A 581 9.53 -11.65 15.98
N LEU A 582 9.25 -10.92 14.91
CA LEU A 582 8.80 -9.54 14.92
C LEU A 582 7.27 -9.55 15.10
N ILE A 583 6.79 -9.91 16.30
CA ILE A 583 5.35 -10.17 16.58
C ILE A 583 4.65 -9.06 17.37
N LYS A 584 5.38 -8.08 17.92
CA LYS A 584 4.80 -7.01 18.76
C LYS A 584 4.48 -5.74 17.96
N ASN A 585 4.11 -5.88 16.68
CA ASN A 585 3.72 -4.76 15.84
C ASN A 585 2.38 -4.18 16.31
N ARG A 586 2.35 -2.88 16.59
CA ARG A 586 1.13 -2.19 17.04
C ARG A 586 0.26 -1.74 15.87
N LEU A 587 0.86 -1.43 14.73
CA LEU A 587 0.15 -0.88 13.58
C LEU A 587 -0.56 -1.97 12.76
N TYR A 588 0.14 -3.08 12.45
CA TYR A 588 -0.42 -4.22 11.71
C TYR A 588 -0.04 -5.54 12.40
N PRO A 589 -0.81 -5.98 13.42
CA PRO A 589 -0.41 -7.06 14.33
C PRO A 589 -0.30 -8.44 13.68
N ASP A 590 -0.88 -8.62 12.49
CA ASP A 590 -0.85 -9.85 11.71
C ASP A 590 0.25 -9.88 10.63
N ILE A 591 0.94 -8.75 10.39
CA ILE A 591 2.16 -8.71 9.59
C ILE A 591 3.34 -9.12 10.48
N SER A 592 3.76 -10.37 10.35
CA SER A 592 4.89 -10.93 11.10
C SER A 592 6.01 -11.42 10.19
N LEU A 593 7.24 -11.37 10.70
CA LEU A 593 8.41 -12.04 10.14
C LEU A 593 9.23 -12.62 11.29
N CYS A 594 10.01 -13.66 11.02
CA CYS A 594 10.99 -14.21 11.94
C CYS A 594 12.40 -13.97 11.45
N ILE A 595 13.27 -13.55 12.36
CA ILE A 595 14.72 -13.49 12.17
C ILE A 595 15.32 -14.80 12.69
N GLY A 596 15.96 -15.56 11.82
CA GLY A 596 16.84 -16.66 12.19
C GLY A 596 18.30 -16.21 12.14
N VAL A 597 19.05 -16.42 13.22
CA VAL A 597 20.47 -16.05 13.30
C VAL A 597 21.33 -17.28 13.52
N THR A 598 22.36 -17.45 12.69
CA THR A 598 23.37 -18.51 12.84
C THR A 598 24.73 -18.03 12.37
N SER A 599 25.81 -18.53 12.97
CA SER A 599 27.19 -18.33 12.49
C SER A 599 27.69 -19.47 11.62
N HIS A 600 26.87 -20.50 11.38
CA HIS A 600 27.24 -21.68 10.61
C HIS A 600 26.77 -21.56 9.16
N GLY A 601 27.74 -21.43 8.23
CA GLY A 601 27.48 -21.23 6.80
C GLY A 601 26.63 -22.33 6.17
N GLU A 602 26.97 -23.61 6.37
CA GLU A 602 26.18 -24.71 5.78
C GLU A 602 24.76 -24.81 6.34
N LEU A 603 24.56 -24.64 7.66
CA LEU A 603 23.25 -24.66 8.29
C LEU A 603 22.34 -23.56 7.72
N ARG A 604 22.90 -22.36 7.51
CA ARG A 604 22.20 -21.27 6.81
C ARG A 604 21.81 -21.67 5.39
N GLN A 605 22.75 -22.25 4.63
CA GLN A 605 22.48 -22.68 3.26
C GLN A 605 21.42 -23.78 3.20
N ASP A 606 21.42 -24.71 4.17
CA ASP A 606 20.41 -25.76 4.29
C ASP A 606 19.02 -25.16 4.57
N LEU A 607 18.93 -24.16 5.45
CA LEU A 607 17.68 -23.42 5.69
C LEU A 607 17.19 -22.70 4.44
N MET A 608 18.08 -22.08 3.66
CA MET A 608 17.73 -21.42 2.39
C MET A 608 17.23 -22.43 1.35
N ARG A 609 17.93 -23.56 1.16
CA ARG A 609 17.48 -24.61 0.23
C ARG A 609 16.14 -25.20 0.65
N ALA A 610 15.94 -25.44 1.95
CA ALA A 610 14.65 -25.89 2.47
C ALA A 610 13.54 -24.84 2.29
N ALA A 611 13.86 -23.55 2.45
CA ALA A 611 12.94 -22.45 2.18
C ALA A 611 12.45 -22.49 0.72
N GLU A 612 13.37 -22.60 -0.25
CA GLU A 612 13.02 -22.72 -1.69
C GLU A 612 12.01 -23.85 -1.96
N LEU A 613 12.17 -24.97 -1.26
CA LEU A 613 11.35 -26.18 -1.38
C LEU A 613 10.04 -26.16 -0.59
N THR A 614 9.85 -25.17 0.27
CA THR A 614 8.68 -25.06 1.15
C THR A 614 7.86 -23.80 0.84
N TYR A 615 8.13 -22.70 1.52
CA TYR A 615 7.41 -21.43 1.33
C TYR A 615 7.99 -20.56 0.19
N SER A 616 9.15 -20.94 -0.34
CA SER A 616 9.99 -20.22 -1.30
C SER A 616 10.52 -18.89 -0.77
N ARG A 617 9.70 -17.84 -0.71
CA ARG A 617 10.12 -16.48 -0.34
C ARG A 617 9.16 -15.84 0.65
N CYS A 618 9.72 -14.99 1.50
CA CYS A 618 8.97 -14.08 2.37
C CYS A 618 8.21 -13.02 1.55
N SER A 619 7.12 -12.51 2.11
CA SER A 619 6.37 -11.44 1.48
C SER A 619 7.17 -10.16 1.42
N TRP A 620 7.29 -9.58 0.21
CA TRP A 620 7.99 -8.31 0.01
C TRP A 620 7.35 -7.21 0.86
N ILE A 621 6.02 -7.13 0.93
CA ILE A 621 5.37 -6.04 1.67
C ILE A 621 5.62 -6.12 3.18
N ALA A 622 5.69 -7.34 3.73
CA ALA A 622 6.05 -7.56 5.13
C ALA A 622 7.51 -7.16 5.39
N GLN A 623 8.41 -7.51 4.48
CA GLN A 623 9.83 -7.15 4.60
C GLN A 623 10.04 -5.64 4.45
N PHE A 624 9.36 -5.02 3.49
CA PHE A 624 9.41 -3.59 3.26
C PHE A 624 8.87 -2.82 4.47
N PHE A 625 7.76 -3.27 5.07
CA PHE A 625 7.23 -2.70 6.32
C PHE A 625 8.27 -2.65 7.44
N TYR A 626 8.87 -3.78 7.79
CA TYR A 626 9.89 -3.81 8.84
C TYR A 626 11.17 -3.07 8.46
N GLN A 627 11.55 -3.06 7.19
CA GLN A 627 12.69 -2.28 6.71
C GLN A 627 12.47 -0.79 6.97
N GLN A 628 11.27 -0.28 6.67
CA GLN A 628 10.92 1.12 6.89
C GLN A 628 10.94 1.45 8.39
N LEU A 629 10.30 0.65 9.25
CA LEU A 629 10.33 0.89 10.70
C LEU A 629 11.77 0.93 11.26
N LEU A 630 12.63 0.02 10.82
CA LEU A 630 14.04 0.01 11.25
C LEU A 630 14.84 1.19 10.68
N GLU A 631 14.54 1.62 9.46
CA GLU A 631 15.17 2.79 8.83
C GLU A 631 14.86 4.08 9.62
N GLN A 632 13.60 4.26 10.03
CA GLN A 632 13.20 5.35 10.91
C GLN A 632 13.90 5.25 12.28
N LEU A 633 13.95 4.05 12.86
CA LEU A 633 14.59 3.82 14.16
C LEU A 633 16.09 4.18 14.14
N LEU A 634 16.77 3.92 13.03
CA LEU A 634 18.21 4.17 12.85
C LEU A 634 18.52 5.62 12.46
N TYR A 635 17.57 6.39 11.95
CA TYR A 635 17.79 7.71 11.36
C TYR A 635 18.50 8.72 12.29
N PHE A 636 18.22 8.67 13.60
CA PHE A 636 18.77 9.63 14.58
C PHE A 636 20.01 9.12 15.34
N GLN A 637 20.52 7.93 15.02
CA GLN A 637 21.74 7.42 15.64
C GLN A 637 22.97 7.85 14.83
N THR A 638 23.76 8.77 15.39
CA THR A 638 25.15 8.92 14.98
C THR A 638 25.96 7.72 15.49
N PRO A 639 26.87 7.15 14.68
CA PRO A 639 27.84 6.20 15.20
C PRO A 639 28.53 6.82 16.41
N ARG A 640 28.51 6.15 17.57
CA ARG A 640 29.18 6.68 18.77
C ARG A 640 30.66 6.84 18.45
N PHE A 641 31.14 8.09 18.38
CA PHE A 641 32.56 8.41 18.23
C PHE A 641 33.35 7.71 19.35
N GLY A 642 34.22 6.77 18.99
CA GLY A 642 35.06 6.04 19.94
C GLY A 642 34.78 4.54 20.07
N GLN A 643 33.80 3.97 19.34
CA GLN A 643 33.77 2.51 19.17
C GLN A 643 34.96 2.08 18.30
N THR A 644 35.86 1.30 18.89
CA THR A 644 36.84 0.48 18.18
C THR A 644 36.13 -0.25 17.05
N THR A 645 36.72 -0.28 15.86
CA THR A 645 36.28 -1.10 14.73
C THR A 645 36.15 -2.54 15.24
N ILE A 646 34.93 -2.97 15.58
CA ILE A 646 34.68 -4.35 15.98
C ILE A 646 34.84 -5.16 14.70
N GLU A 647 35.83 -6.06 14.66
CA GLU A 647 36.05 -6.92 13.51
C GLU A 647 34.74 -7.68 13.21
N VAL A 648 34.21 -7.45 12.01
CA VAL A 648 33.06 -8.17 11.50
C VAL A 648 33.44 -9.64 11.45
N THR A 649 32.73 -10.48 12.20
CA THR A 649 33.09 -11.88 12.28
C THR A 649 32.56 -12.60 11.05
N GLU A 650 33.45 -13.15 10.22
CA GLU A 650 33.06 -14.09 9.17
C GLU A 650 32.47 -15.36 9.81
N PRO A 651 31.45 -16.00 9.20
CA PRO A 651 30.97 -17.31 9.63
C PRO A 651 32.15 -18.29 9.75
N ALA A 652 32.27 -18.99 10.88
CA ALA A 652 33.38 -19.92 11.07
C ALA A 652 33.26 -21.10 10.09
N ASN A 653 34.32 -21.37 9.32
CA ASN A 653 34.48 -22.65 8.63
C ASN A 653 34.92 -23.68 9.66
N ALA A 654 33.97 -24.33 10.33
CA ALA A 654 34.27 -25.36 11.30
C ALA A 654 33.58 -26.66 10.89
N ALA A 655 34.38 -27.55 10.31
CA ALA A 655 34.06 -28.98 10.24
C ALA A 655 33.83 -29.53 11.66
N ASP A 656 32.86 -30.44 11.79
CA ASP A 656 32.73 -31.43 12.86
C ASP A 656 32.10 -31.05 14.22
N PHE A 657 31.11 -30.15 14.30
CA PHE A 657 30.50 -29.85 15.60
C PHE A 657 29.04 -30.29 15.82
N CYS A 658 28.21 -30.37 14.78
CA CYS A 658 26.84 -30.86 14.92
C CYS A 658 26.76 -32.35 14.53
N ARG A 659 26.25 -33.22 15.42
CA ARG A 659 26.02 -34.65 15.11
C ARG A 659 24.89 -34.88 14.10
N LEU A 660 24.21 -33.83 13.66
CA LEU A 660 23.09 -33.92 12.75
C LEU A 660 23.59 -34.11 11.32
N SER A 661 23.20 -35.23 10.70
CA SER A 661 23.43 -35.49 9.29
C SER A 661 22.15 -35.24 8.50
N ARG A 662 22.27 -34.68 7.29
CA ARG A 662 21.14 -34.56 6.38
C ARG A 662 20.58 -35.95 6.07
N SER A 663 19.26 -36.10 5.98
CA SER A 663 18.69 -37.37 5.52
C SER A 663 19.12 -37.65 4.06
N PRO A 664 19.16 -38.92 3.61
CA PRO A 664 19.48 -39.25 2.21
C PRO A 664 18.54 -38.57 1.21
N ALA A 665 17.25 -38.46 1.55
CA ALA A 665 16.23 -37.82 0.73
C ALA A 665 16.49 -36.32 0.57
N VAL A 666 16.81 -35.63 1.67
CA VAL A 666 17.18 -34.20 1.67
C VAL A 666 18.47 -33.96 0.89
N THR A 667 19.47 -34.82 1.09
CA THR A 667 20.74 -34.73 0.35
C THR A 667 20.51 -34.83 -1.15
N GLN A 668 19.60 -35.72 -1.59
CA GLN A 668 19.21 -35.83 -3.00
C GLN A 668 18.47 -34.59 -3.48
N ALA A 669 17.51 -34.08 -2.71
CA ALA A 669 16.74 -32.89 -3.04
C ALA A 669 17.63 -31.64 -3.21
N PHE A 670 18.60 -31.45 -2.33
CA PHE A 670 19.53 -30.30 -2.38
C PHE A 670 20.54 -30.39 -3.53
N LYS A 671 20.78 -31.60 -4.06
CA LYS A 671 21.57 -31.81 -5.28
C LYS A 671 20.74 -31.64 -6.56
N HIS A 672 19.43 -31.42 -6.44
CA HIS A 672 18.59 -31.24 -7.62
C HIS A 672 19.04 -29.97 -8.39
N PRO A 673 19.19 -30.03 -9.73
CA PRO A 673 19.69 -28.92 -10.55
C PRO A 673 18.91 -27.61 -10.43
N ALA A 674 17.62 -27.71 -10.10
CA ALA A 674 16.76 -26.54 -9.88
C ALA A 674 17.02 -25.82 -8.55
N ILE A 675 17.72 -26.45 -7.61
CA ILE A 675 18.04 -25.94 -6.27
C ILE A 675 19.49 -25.52 -6.15
N GLN A 676 20.38 -26.18 -6.89
CA GLN A 676 21.75 -25.74 -6.99
C GLN A 676 21.80 -24.35 -7.63
N GLU A 677 22.43 -23.40 -6.94
CA GLU A 677 22.68 -22.08 -7.48
C GLU A 677 23.64 -22.19 -8.67
N SER A 678 23.52 -21.28 -9.63
CA SER A 678 24.47 -21.21 -10.73
C SER A 678 25.83 -20.82 -10.15
N GLU A 679 26.83 -21.69 -10.30
CA GLU A 679 28.21 -21.45 -9.89
C GLU A 679 28.92 -20.42 -10.80
N LEU A 680 28.20 -19.81 -11.76
CA LEU A 680 28.77 -18.89 -12.73
C LEU A 680 29.00 -17.49 -12.11
N PRO A 681 30.16 -16.85 -12.35
CA PRO A 681 30.50 -15.55 -11.76
C PRO A 681 29.78 -14.40 -12.48
N PHE A 682 28.52 -14.15 -12.13
CA PHE A 682 27.72 -13.08 -12.72
C PHE A 682 28.33 -11.69 -12.46
N THR A 683 28.32 -10.85 -13.49
CA THR A 683 28.72 -9.43 -13.41
C THR A 683 27.61 -8.54 -13.94
N ALA A 684 27.71 -7.23 -13.76
CA ALA A 684 26.76 -6.27 -14.35
C ALA A 684 26.71 -6.33 -15.90
N ALA A 685 27.72 -6.90 -16.55
CA ALA A 685 27.76 -7.10 -18.01
C ALA A 685 27.11 -8.41 -18.47
N THR A 686 26.83 -9.33 -17.53
CA THR A 686 26.18 -10.62 -17.83
C THR A 686 24.72 -10.39 -18.22
N ILE A 687 24.30 -11.01 -19.33
CA ILE A 687 22.89 -11.08 -19.71
C ILE A 687 22.28 -12.37 -19.20
N ARG A 688 21.15 -12.25 -18.50
CA ARG A 688 20.45 -13.36 -17.85
C ARG A 688 19.10 -13.60 -18.56
N LEU A 689 18.91 -14.79 -19.12
CA LEU A 689 17.60 -15.28 -19.58
C LEU A 689 17.18 -16.57 -18.85
N ASP A 690 17.66 -16.76 -17.62
CA ASP A 690 17.40 -17.92 -16.76
C ASP A 690 16.43 -17.64 -15.60
N ASN A 691 16.27 -16.37 -15.20
CA ASN A 691 15.44 -15.99 -14.06
C ASN A 691 13.95 -16.00 -14.44
N ALA A 692 13.14 -16.81 -13.75
CA ALA A 692 11.73 -17.00 -14.05
C ALA A 692 10.80 -15.90 -13.49
N ASP A 693 11.35 -14.77 -13.03
CA ASP A 693 10.56 -13.63 -12.58
C ASP A 693 9.91 -12.89 -13.75
N ASN A 694 8.76 -12.27 -13.50
CA ASN A 694 8.10 -11.43 -14.48
C ASN A 694 8.42 -9.97 -14.17
N CYS A 695 9.41 -9.42 -14.88
CA CYS A 695 9.87 -8.03 -14.71
C CYS A 695 9.00 -7.01 -15.48
N LEU A 696 7.90 -7.45 -16.11
CA LEU A 696 6.94 -6.57 -16.78
C LEU A 696 6.11 -5.79 -15.75
N ALA A 697 5.50 -4.67 -16.17
CA ALA A 697 4.75 -3.83 -15.24
C ALA A 697 3.55 -4.57 -14.61
N SER A 698 3.37 -4.42 -13.29
CA SER A 698 2.15 -4.84 -12.59
C SER A 698 0.97 -3.91 -12.89
N PRO A 699 -0.27 -4.42 -12.88
CA PRO A 699 -1.46 -3.60 -13.09
C PRO A 699 -1.57 -2.48 -12.05
N VAL A 700 -1.98 -1.27 -12.48
CA VAL A 700 -2.19 -0.12 -11.58
C VAL A 700 -3.25 -0.43 -10.53
N VAL A 701 -4.33 -1.10 -10.93
CA VAL A 701 -5.42 -1.55 -10.05
C VAL A 701 -4.92 -2.41 -8.87
N LEU A 702 -3.86 -3.21 -9.07
CA LEU A 702 -3.26 -3.99 -7.97
C LEU A 702 -2.55 -3.08 -6.96
N LYS A 703 -1.86 -2.04 -7.45
CA LYS A 703 -1.18 -1.05 -6.60
C LYS A 703 -2.19 -0.21 -5.82
N GLU A 704 -3.29 0.18 -6.47
CA GLU A 704 -4.42 0.87 -5.83
C GLU A 704 -5.02 0.03 -4.70
N ALA A 705 -5.28 -1.25 -4.95
CA ALA A 705 -5.85 -2.16 -3.96
C ALA A 705 -4.94 -2.34 -2.73
N ILE A 706 -3.61 -2.41 -2.94
CA ILE A 706 -2.63 -2.45 -1.86
C ILE A 706 -2.62 -1.12 -1.10
N ALA A 707 -2.56 0.01 -1.80
CA ALA A 707 -2.59 1.32 -1.16
C ALA A 707 -3.87 1.50 -0.30
N GLU A 708 -5.04 1.08 -0.82
CA GLU A 708 -6.31 1.11 -0.09
C GLU A 708 -6.27 0.24 1.16
N ALA A 709 -5.72 -0.97 1.07
CA ALA A 709 -5.63 -1.90 2.20
C ALA A 709 -4.91 -1.30 3.41
N PHE A 710 -3.83 -0.56 3.18
CA PHE A 710 -3.05 0.07 4.25
C PHE A 710 -3.58 1.47 4.64
N ALA A 711 -4.28 2.16 3.74
CA ALA A 711 -4.89 3.47 4.03
C ALA A 711 -6.01 3.39 5.08
N ARG A 712 -6.69 2.24 5.16
CA ARG A 712 -7.78 1.98 6.10
C ARG A 712 -7.26 1.71 7.51
N GLN A 713 -8.10 1.97 8.50
CA GLN A 713 -7.81 1.63 9.90
C GLN A 713 -8.35 0.26 10.30
N GLU A 714 -9.55 -0.08 9.84
CA GLU A 714 -10.19 -1.35 10.17
C GLU A 714 -10.49 -2.13 8.88
N ILE A 715 -10.10 -3.40 8.90
CA ILE A 715 -10.44 -4.40 7.89
C ILE A 715 -11.28 -5.44 8.61
N THR A 716 -12.56 -5.54 8.24
CA THR A 716 -13.47 -6.54 8.80
C THR A 716 -13.23 -7.91 8.18
N LYS A 717 -13.85 -8.96 8.72
CA LYS A 717 -13.75 -10.30 8.11
C LYS A 717 -14.41 -10.33 6.74
N GLU A 718 -15.52 -9.62 6.60
CA GLU A 718 -16.30 -9.45 5.38
C GLU A 718 -15.46 -8.77 4.29
N ASP A 719 -14.65 -7.77 4.65
CA ASP A 719 -13.73 -7.10 3.74
C ASP A 719 -12.61 -8.02 3.20
N THR A 720 -12.39 -9.19 3.83
CA THR A 720 -11.38 -10.20 3.42
C THR A 720 -11.99 -11.42 2.72
N ALA A 721 -13.30 -11.41 2.46
CA ALA A 721 -14.02 -12.51 1.82
C ALA A 721 -13.80 -12.51 0.28
N ILE A 722 -12.81 -13.29 -0.16
CA ILE A 722 -12.40 -13.37 -1.57
C ILE A 722 -13.18 -14.37 -2.41
N ASP A 723 -14.00 -15.20 -1.78
CA ASP A 723 -14.74 -16.29 -2.40
C ASP A 723 -15.67 -15.81 -3.52
N ILE A 724 -16.43 -14.74 -3.31
CA ILE A 724 -17.35 -14.17 -4.30
C ILE A 724 -16.60 -13.67 -5.55
N PRO A 725 -15.63 -12.73 -5.46
CA PRO A 725 -14.93 -12.25 -6.65
C PRO A 725 -14.12 -13.35 -7.34
N LEU A 726 -13.51 -14.26 -6.57
CA LEU A 726 -12.74 -15.37 -7.16
C LEU A 726 -13.67 -16.39 -7.84
N ALA A 727 -14.84 -16.70 -7.30
CA ALA A 727 -15.85 -17.54 -7.95
C ALA A 727 -16.31 -16.96 -9.29
N SER A 728 -16.50 -15.63 -9.36
CA SER A 728 -16.83 -14.95 -10.63
C SER A 728 -15.70 -15.09 -11.64
N VAL A 729 -14.45 -14.93 -11.22
CA VAL A 729 -13.27 -15.12 -12.08
C VAL A 729 -13.15 -16.57 -12.56
N PHE A 730 -13.40 -17.55 -11.68
CA PHE A 730 -13.45 -18.96 -12.06
C PHE A 730 -14.57 -19.27 -13.06
N ALA A 731 -15.76 -18.69 -12.89
CA ALA A 731 -16.86 -18.85 -13.83
C ALA A 731 -16.50 -18.27 -15.21
N GLN A 732 -15.78 -17.15 -15.24
CA GLN A 732 -15.39 -16.49 -16.49
C GLN A 732 -14.20 -17.14 -17.20
N ARG A 733 -13.18 -17.56 -16.45
CA ARG A 733 -11.92 -18.12 -17.00
C ARG A 733 -11.96 -19.63 -17.20
N TYR A 734 -12.68 -20.33 -16.32
CA TYR A 734 -12.66 -21.79 -16.24
C TYR A 734 -14.04 -22.43 -16.44
N GLN A 735 -15.10 -21.63 -16.58
CA GLN A 735 -16.50 -22.10 -16.61
C GLN A 735 -16.91 -22.91 -15.36
N ILE A 736 -16.19 -22.74 -14.25
CA ILE A 736 -16.47 -23.40 -12.97
C ILE A 736 -17.31 -22.48 -12.10
N LYS A 737 -18.49 -22.92 -11.68
CA LYS A 737 -19.42 -22.14 -10.84
C LYS A 737 -19.56 -22.72 -9.44
N PHE A 738 -19.17 -21.99 -8.41
CA PHE A 738 -19.37 -22.39 -7.01
C PHE A 738 -19.82 -21.20 -6.17
N LEU A 739 -20.53 -21.49 -5.08
CA LEU A 739 -21.06 -20.49 -4.15
C LEU A 739 -20.55 -20.69 -2.71
N ASP A 740 -19.93 -21.83 -2.42
CA ASP A 740 -19.42 -22.13 -1.08
C ASP A 740 -17.92 -21.84 -0.99
N GLN A 741 -17.54 -20.95 -0.06
CA GLN A 741 -16.16 -20.59 0.27
C GLN A 741 -15.30 -21.79 0.70
N ASN A 742 -15.91 -22.89 1.19
CA ASN A 742 -15.19 -24.09 1.62
C ASN A 742 -14.50 -24.84 0.47
N HIS A 743 -14.83 -24.51 -0.78
CA HIS A 743 -14.10 -25.00 -1.95
C HIS A 743 -12.77 -24.29 -2.19
N LEU A 744 -12.51 -23.18 -1.51
CA LEU A 744 -11.35 -22.32 -1.72
C LEU A 744 -10.43 -22.27 -0.50
N LEU A 745 -9.13 -22.16 -0.79
CA LEU A 745 -8.09 -21.90 0.20
C LEU A 745 -7.07 -20.92 -0.38
N CYS A 746 -6.78 -19.85 0.34
CA CYS A 746 -5.69 -18.92 0.00
C CYS A 746 -4.43 -19.24 0.81
N GLY A 747 -3.26 -19.04 0.20
CA GLY A 747 -1.96 -19.31 0.80
C GLY A 747 -0.90 -18.29 0.39
N ALA A 748 0.24 -18.33 1.09
CA ALA A 748 1.41 -17.47 0.89
C ALA A 748 2.18 -17.84 -0.41
N GLY A 749 1.48 -17.79 -1.54
CA GLY A 749 1.94 -18.27 -2.85
C GLY A 749 1.72 -19.77 -3.06
N VAL A 750 1.86 -20.20 -4.31
CA VAL A 750 1.61 -21.60 -4.73
C VAL A 750 2.54 -22.61 -4.06
N SER A 751 3.78 -22.25 -3.74
CA SER A 751 4.72 -23.16 -3.06
C SER A 751 4.23 -23.61 -1.68
N SER A 752 3.60 -22.69 -0.93
CA SER A 752 3.02 -23.01 0.39
C SER A 752 1.85 -24.00 0.27
N LEU A 753 0.98 -23.80 -0.73
CA LEU A 753 -0.14 -24.69 -1.03
C LEU A 753 0.36 -26.07 -1.48
N PHE A 754 1.34 -26.09 -2.39
CA PHE A 754 1.93 -27.34 -2.89
C PHE A 754 2.63 -28.12 -1.78
N THR A 755 3.33 -27.44 -0.87
CA THR A 755 3.96 -28.07 0.31
C THR A 755 2.94 -28.78 1.19
N ALA A 756 1.77 -28.17 1.41
CA ALA A 756 0.67 -28.79 2.15
C ALA A 756 0.03 -29.97 1.40
N ILE A 757 -0.06 -29.89 0.05
CA ILE A 757 -0.47 -31.01 -0.80
C ILE A 757 0.51 -32.19 -0.70
N ILE A 758 1.82 -31.94 -0.75
CA ILE A 758 2.85 -32.98 -0.60
C ILE A 758 2.71 -33.68 0.76
N GLU A 759 2.56 -32.91 1.83
CA GLU A 759 2.36 -33.44 3.18
C GLU A 759 1.08 -34.29 3.25
N LYS A 760 0.01 -33.86 2.59
CA LYS A 760 -1.22 -34.64 2.51
C LYS A 760 -1.03 -35.97 1.77
N CYS A 761 -0.33 -35.95 0.64
CA CYS A 761 0.02 -37.15 -0.13
C CYS A 761 0.89 -38.11 0.72
N ARG A 762 1.84 -37.58 1.48
CA ARG A 762 2.68 -38.34 2.40
C ARG A 762 1.86 -39.02 3.49
N GLN A 763 0.90 -38.32 4.10
CA GLN A 763 -0.01 -38.88 5.11
C GLN A 763 -0.86 -40.04 4.57
N THR A 764 -1.20 -40.00 3.27
CA THR A 764 -1.92 -41.10 2.62
C THR A 764 -1.00 -42.21 2.11
N GLN A 765 0.34 -42.07 2.20
CA GLN A 765 1.31 -42.98 1.58
C GLN A 765 1.17 -43.02 0.04
N GLY A 766 0.85 -41.89 -0.56
CA GLY A 766 0.66 -41.72 -2.00
C GLY A 766 1.97 -41.70 -2.79
N THR A 767 1.86 -41.87 -4.11
CA THR A 767 2.97 -41.72 -5.07
C THR A 767 2.64 -40.65 -6.09
N PHE A 768 3.52 -39.67 -6.26
CA PHE A 768 3.35 -38.64 -7.29
C PHE A 768 3.77 -39.15 -8.67
N ILE A 769 2.95 -38.85 -9.66
CA ILE A 769 3.24 -38.98 -11.08
C ILE A 769 3.54 -37.59 -11.59
N PHE A 770 4.76 -37.39 -12.11
CA PHE A 770 5.30 -36.09 -12.45
C PHE A 770 5.79 -36.07 -13.91
N PRO A 771 5.30 -35.16 -14.76
CA PRO A 771 5.79 -35.06 -16.13
C PRO A 771 7.28 -34.71 -16.19
N GLN A 772 8.00 -35.36 -17.09
CA GLN A 772 9.34 -34.93 -17.47
C GLN A 772 9.24 -33.51 -18.06
N GLY A 773 10.16 -32.64 -17.70
CA GLY A 773 10.06 -31.23 -18.05
C GLY A 773 9.40 -30.36 -16.98
N ALA A 774 8.51 -30.91 -16.13
CA ALA A 774 7.78 -30.08 -15.17
C ALA A 774 8.69 -29.34 -14.17
N TYR A 775 8.13 -28.34 -13.49
CA TYR A 775 8.89 -27.40 -12.67
C TYR A 775 9.79 -28.09 -11.62
N GLY A 776 11.11 -28.00 -11.82
CA GLY A 776 12.10 -28.78 -11.08
C GLY A 776 12.13 -28.53 -9.57
N VAL A 777 11.75 -27.33 -9.11
CA VAL A 777 11.66 -27.02 -7.68
C VAL A 777 10.59 -27.88 -6.99
N PHE A 778 9.44 -28.10 -7.65
CA PHE A 778 8.38 -28.97 -7.13
C PHE A 778 8.79 -30.44 -7.14
N ARG A 779 9.56 -30.87 -8.15
CA ARG A 779 10.16 -32.21 -8.15
C ARG A 779 11.11 -32.40 -6.95
N ALA A 780 11.96 -31.43 -6.68
CA ALA A 780 12.88 -31.44 -5.55
C ALA A 780 12.15 -31.35 -4.19
N ALA A 781 11.01 -30.65 -4.13
CA ALA A 781 10.19 -30.56 -2.91
C ALA A 781 9.56 -31.91 -2.54
N LEU A 782 9.17 -32.72 -3.54
CA LEU A 782 8.73 -34.10 -3.35
C LEU A 782 9.87 -34.98 -2.77
N ASP A 783 11.07 -34.85 -3.32
CA ASP A 783 12.26 -35.56 -2.80
C ASP A 783 12.58 -35.14 -1.37
N PHE A 784 12.49 -33.85 -1.07
CA PHE A 784 12.77 -33.30 0.27
C PHE A 784 11.84 -33.85 1.35
N GLN A 785 10.57 -34.11 1.02
CA GLN A 785 9.61 -34.74 1.94
C GLN A 785 9.59 -36.28 1.86
N GLY A 786 10.49 -36.89 1.07
CA GLY A 786 10.57 -38.34 0.92
C GLY A 786 9.35 -38.97 0.25
N VAL A 787 8.60 -38.21 -0.56
CA VAL A 787 7.43 -38.73 -1.27
C VAL A 787 7.87 -39.44 -2.55
N PRO A 788 7.45 -40.71 -2.79
CA PRO A 788 7.81 -41.43 -4.00
C PRO A 788 7.31 -40.73 -5.26
N VAL A 789 8.15 -40.68 -6.30
CA VAL A 789 7.82 -40.07 -7.59
C VAL A 789 8.07 -41.02 -8.76
N LYS A 790 7.11 -41.11 -9.68
CA LYS A 790 7.24 -41.71 -11.00
C LYS A 790 7.22 -40.63 -12.07
N THR A 791 8.26 -40.58 -12.89
CA THR A 791 8.34 -39.62 -14.00
C THR A 791 7.66 -40.18 -15.25
N ILE A 792 6.85 -39.39 -15.93
CA ILE A 792 6.28 -39.73 -17.25
C ILE A 792 6.93 -38.87 -18.34
N THR A 793 7.42 -39.50 -19.40
CA THR A 793 8.10 -38.80 -20.49
C THR A 793 7.17 -38.63 -21.68
N GLY A 794 6.86 -37.37 -22.01
CA GLY A 794 6.18 -37.03 -23.26
C GLY A 794 7.07 -37.24 -24.48
N ARG A 795 6.47 -37.39 -25.66
CA ARG A 795 7.21 -37.54 -26.92
C ARG A 795 7.64 -36.16 -27.44
N GLU A 796 8.86 -36.05 -27.96
CA GLU A 796 9.36 -34.79 -28.56
C GLU A 796 8.46 -34.32 -29.72
N SER A 797 7.93 -35.26 -30.53
CA SER A 797 6.98 -34.98 -31.62
C SER A 797 5.63 -34.41 -31.15
N GLU A 798 5.31 -34.58 -29.87
CA GLU A 798 4.12 -34.07 -29.20
C GLU A 798 4.49 -32.90 -28.25
N ASN A 799 5.65 -32.26 -28.49
CA ASN A 799 6.22 -31.17 -27.69
C ASN A 799 6.32 -31.50 -26.18
N PHE A 800 6.59 -32.76 -25.85
CA PHE A 800 6.69 -33.29 -24.49
C PHE A 800 5.40 -33.20 -23.66
N LYS A 801 4.24 -33.05 -24.29
CA LYS A 801 2.95 -33.20 -23.59
C LYS A 801 2.77 -34.61 -23.01
N ILE A 802 1.92 -34.73 -22.00
CA ILE A 802 1.53 -36.04 -21.45
C ILE A 802 0.89 -36.89 -22.54
N ASN A 803 1.41 -38.09 -22.72
CA ASN A 803 0.82 -39.09 -23.60
C ASN A 803 -0.10 -40.03 -22.79
N LEU A 804 -1.34 -40.21 -23.25
CA LEU A 804 -2.37 -40.98 -22.52
C LEU A 804 -2.00 -42.45 -22.31
N GLU A 805 -1.38 -43.11 -23.30
CA GLU A 805 -0.97 -44.52 -23.18
C GLU A 805 0.12 -44.71 -22.12
N ILE A 806 1.05 -43.75 -22.04
CA ILE A 806 2.12 -43.76 -21.03
C ILE A 806 1.55 -43.47 -19.64
N LEU A 807 0.62 -42.51 -19.56
CA LEU A 807 -0.07 -42.17 -18.32
C LEU A 807 -0.85 -43.38 -17.79
N GLU A 808 -1.65 -44.05 -18.63
CA GLU A 808 -2.45 -45.21 -18.23
C GLU A 808 -1.59 -46.33 -17.64
N LYS A 809 -0.52 -46.72 -18.34
CA LYS A 809 0.42 -47.75 -17.85
C LYS A 809 1.07 -47.37 -16.52
N THR A 810 1.37 -46.08 -16.35
CA THR A 810 1.95 -45.56 -15.10
C THR A 810 0.94 -45.64 -13.97
N LEU A 811 -0.31 -45.22 -14.21
CA LEU A 811 -1.41 -45.28 -13.25
C LEU A 811 -1.71 -46.71 -12.80
N GLN A 812 -1.84 -47.66 -13.75
CA GLN A 812 -2.08 -49.08 -13.47
C GLN A 812 -1.07 -49.68 -12.48
N SER A 813 0.19 -49.23 -12.53
CA SER A 813 1.27 -49.75 -11.68
C SER A 813 1.49 -48.93 -10.40
N THR A 814 0.68 -47.91 -10.13
CA THR A 814 0.89 -46.95 -9.03
C THR A 814 -0.18 -47.09 -7.97
N LYS A 815 0.23 -47.19 -6.71
CA LYS A 815 -0.69 -47.19 -5.57
C LYS A 815 -0.96 -45.76 -5.14
N GLN A 816 -2.23 -45.43 -4.91
CA GLN A 816 -2.68 -44.09 -4.50
C GLN A 816 -2.01 -42.97 -5.30
N PRO A 817 -2.22 -42.95 -6.63
CA PRO A 817 -1.55 -42.01 -7.52
C PRO A 817 -1.98 -40.55 -7.26
N TRP A 818 -1.01 -39.64 -7.36
CA TRP A 818 -1.22 -38.20 -7.42
C TRP A 818 -0.59 -37.68 -8.71
N LEU A 819 -1.35 -37.10 -9.63
CA LEU A 819 -0.82 -36.53 -10.87
C LEU A 819 -0.58 -35.04 -10.71
N TYR A 820 0.63 -34.57 -11.02
CA TYR A 820 0.90 -33.14 -11.21
C TYR A 820 0.81 -32.76 -12.69
N LEU A 821 0.12 -31.67 -13.00
CA LEU A 821 0.04 -31.12 -14.35
C LEU A 821 0.05 -29.59 -14.29
N ASN A 822 0.99 -28.95 -14.98
CA ASN A 822 0.97 -27.51 -15.19
C ASN A 822 0.33 -27.20 -16.55
N ALA A 823 -0.84 -26.58 -16.51
CA ALA A 823 -1.68 -26.32 -17.67
C ALA A 823 -2.61 -25.12 -17.37
N PRO A 824 -3.20 -24.44 -18.37
CA PRO A 824 -3.18 -24.77 -19.79
C PRO A 824 -1.82 -24.60 -20.46
N LEU A 825 -0.94 -23.75 -19.92
CA LEU A 825 0.42 -23.55 -20.45
C LEU A 825 1.44 -24.36 -19.64
N ALA A 826 2.18 -25.24 -20.33
CA ALA A 826 3.19 -26.08 -19.70
C ALA A 826 4.52 -25.33 -19.50
N ASN A 827 4.99 -25.23 -18.26
CA ASN A 827 6.38 -24.86 -17.97
C ASN A 827 7.28 -26.10 -18.10
N PRO A 828 8.36 -26.07 -18.90
CA PRO A 828 9.00 -24.90 -19.53
C PRO A 828 8.67 -24.66 -21.01
N THR A 829 7.92 -25.56 -21.67
CA THR A 829 7.79 -25.55 -23.13
C THR A 829 6.93 -24.42 -23.67
N GLY A 830 6.04 -23.85 -22.86
CA GLY A 830 5.03 -22.86 -23.26
C GLY A 830 3.92 -23.45 -24.13
N THR A 831 3.84 -24.78 -24.24
CA THR A 831 2.82 -25.47 -25.04
C THR A 831 1.44 -25.39 -24.38
N TYR A 832 0.38 -25.32 -25.19
CA TYR A 832 -0.98 -25.19 -24.70
C TYR A 832 -1.72 -26.53 -24.68
N TYR A 833 -2.26 -26.93 -23.54
CA TYR A 833 -3.24 -28.01 -23.42
C TYR A 833 -4.65 -27.46 -23.66
N SER A 834 -5.35 -28.05 -24.63
CA SER A 834 -6.76 -27.79 -24.88
C SER A 834 -7.66 -28.40 -23.82
N SER A 835 -8.89 -27.86 -23.70
CA SER A 835 -9.92 -28.42 -22.81
C SER A 835 -10.15 -29.92 -23.04
N ALA A 836 -10.20 -30.37 -24.30
CA ALA A 836 -10.37 -31.79 -24.65
C ALA A 836 -9.19 -32.67 -24.21
N GLU A 837 -7.94 -32.19 -24.36
CA GLU A 837 -6.75 -32.91 -23.87
C GLU A 837 -6.77 -33.03 -22.34
N LEU A 838 -7.10 -31.94 -21.64
CA LEU A 838 -7.22 -31.96 -20.16
C LEU A 838 -8.35 -32.89 -19.70
N GLN A 839 -9.49 -32.87 -20.40
CA GLN A 839 -10.60 -33.75 -20.12
C GLN A 839 -10.19 -35.22 -20.25
N ALA A 840 -9.52 -35.59 -21.35
CA ALA A 840 -9.06 -36.96 -21.55
C ALA A 840 -8.05 -37.41 -20.48
N ILE A 841 -7.10 -36.54 -20.10
CA ILE A 841 -6.12 -36.84 -19.04
C ILE A 841 -6.80 -37.07 -17.70
N ILE A 842 -7.74 -36.19 -17.33
CA ILE A 842 -8.41 -36.26 -16.01
C ILE A 842 -9.47 -37.38 -16.00
N GLU A 843 -10.17 -37.66 -17.10
CA GLU A 843 -11.01 -38.87 -17.26
C GLU A 843 -10.23 -40.15 -17.04
N LEU A 844 -9.03 -40.24 -17.60
CA LEU A 844 -8.16 -41.40 -17.40
C LEU A 844 -7.68 -41.49 -15.94
N ALA A 845 -7.22 -40.39 -15.35
CA ALA A 845 -6.78 -40.34 -13.95
C ALA A 845 -7.87 -40.80 -12.96
N ASP A 846 -9.11 -40.41 -13.22
CA ASP A 846 -10.28 -40.83 -12.42
C ASP A 846 -10.53 -42.34 -12.43
N GLN A 847 -10.26 -43.03 -13.54
CA GLN A 847 -10.45 -44.49 -13.61
C GLN A 847 -9.54 -45.26 -12.63
N TYR A 848 -8.52 -44.58 -12.09
CA TYR A 848 -7.53 -45.14 -11.16
C TYR A 848 -7.51 -44.41 -9.80
N ASP A 849 -8.60 -43.73 -9.41
CA ASP A 849 -8.74 -43.01 -8.14
C ASP A 849 -7.58 -42.04 -7.84
N THR A 850 -7.16 -41.29 -8.87
CA THR A 850 -6.01 -40.38 -8.81
C THR A 850 -6.40 -39.00 -8.32
N TRP A 851 -5.60 -38.39 -7.45
CA TRP A 851 -5.68 -36.96 -7.17
C TRP A 851 -4.94 -36.17 -8.25
N VAL A 852 -5.58 -35.19 -8.89
CA VAL A 852 -4.94 -34.39 -9.95
C VAL A 852 -4.68 -32.98 -9.47
N VAL A 853 -3.41 -32.61 -9.30
CA VAL A 853 -2.98 -31.24 -9.02
C VAL A 853 -2.77 -30.52 -10.35
N LEU A 854 -3.72 -29.65 -10.70
CA LEU A 854 -3.69 -28.81 -11.89
C LEU A 854 -3.16 -27.42 -11.53
N ASP A 855 -1.89 -27.16 -11.83
CA ASP A 855 -1.25 -25.86 -11.62
C ASP A 855 -1.58 -24.91 -12.78
N LEU A 856 -2.43 -23.92 -12.49
CA LEU A 856 -2.95 -22.87 -13.36
C LEU A 856 -2.14 -21.57 -13.31
N ILE A 857 -0.95 -21.54 -12.69
CA ILE A 857 -0.20 -20.29 -12.42
C ILE A 857 0.12 -19.45 -13.68
N PHE A 858 0.15 -20.06 -14.87
CA PHE A 858 0.37 -19.36 -16.15
C PHE A 858 -0.91 -19.04 -16.93
N SER A 859 -2.09 -19.40 -16.42
CA SER A 859 -3.37 -19.08 -17.06
C SER A 859 -3.55 -17.57 -17.21
N GLY A 860 -4.04 -17.13 -18.38
CA GLY A 860 -4.19 -15.71 -18.74
C GLY A 860 -3.03 -15.16 -19.57
N LEU A 861 -1.93 -15.92 -19.71
CA LEU A 861 -0.76 -15.59 -20.53
C LEU A 861 -0.74 -16.28 -21.91
N GLU A 862 -1.84 -16.89 -22.33
CA GLU A 862 -1.98 -17.48 -23.67
C GLU A 862 -1.95 -16.37 -24.73
N PHE A 863 -1.14 -16.51 -25.78
CA PHE A 863 -1.01 -15.45 -26.80
C PHE A 863 -2.32 -15.20 -27.55
N ALA A 864 -3.10 -16.27 -27.79
CA ALA A 864 -4.41 -16.15 -28.40
C ALA A 864 -5.46 -15.83 -27.33
N ALA A 865 -6.12 -14.68 -27.45
CA ALA A 865 -7.16 -14.25 -26.49
C ALA A 865 -8.27 -15.30 -26.30
N ALA A 866 -8.68 -16.00 -27.36
CA ALA A 866 -9.69 -17.05 -27.30
C ALA A 866 -9.29 -18.26 -26.42
N LYS A 867 -7.99 -18.45 -26.14
CA LYS A 867 -7.47 -19.53 -25.29
C LYS A 867 -7.38 -19.17 -23.81
N THR A 868 -7.56 -17.90 -23.46
CA THR A 868 -7.47 -17.41 -22.06
C THR A 868 -8.66 -17.81 -21.19
N ALA A 869 -9.77 -18.23 -21.81
CA ALA A 869 -10.90 -18.86 -21.15
C ALA A 869 -10.95 -20.34 -21.57
N ILE A 870 -10.51 -21.24 -20.69
CA ILE A 870 -10.52 -22.69 -20.93
C ILE A 870 -11.73 -23.32 -20.25
N ASP A 871 -12.48 -24.16 -20.96
CA ASP A 871 -13.62 -24.84 -20.37
C ASP A 871 -13.16 -26.00 -19.46
N LEU A 872 -13.39 -25.86 -18.16
CA LEU A 872 -13.17 -26.87 -17.12
C LEU A 872 -14.47 -27.17 -16.34
N SER A 873 -15.64 -26.82 -16.90
CA SER A 873 -16.94 -26.99 -16.24
C SER A 873 -17.23 -28.46 -15.89
N TRP A 874 -16.76 -29.40 -16.71
CA TRP A 874 -16.86 -30.84 -16.53
C TRP A 874 -16.16 -31.36 -15.25
N LEU A 875 -15.27 -30.58 -14.62
CA LEU A 875 -14.68 -30.94 -13.32
C LEU A 875 -15.71 -30.92 -12.19
N GLN A 876 -16.80 -30.15 -12.33
CA GLN A 876 -17.81 -29.99 -11.28
C GLN A 876 -18.72 -31.22 -11.13
N GLU A 877 -18.84 -32.02 -12.18
CA GLU A 877 -19.65 -33.24 -12.20
C GLU A 877 -19.01 -34.37 -11.36
N ARG A 878 -17.77 -34.17 -10.88
CA ARG A 878 -16.95 -35.19 -10.23
C ARG A 878 -16.98 -35.17 -8.69
N ARG A 879 -17.96 -34.49 -8.09
CA ARG A 879 -18.10 -34.24 -6.63
C ARG A 879 -18.27 -35.48 -5.74
N GLN A 880 -18.42 -36.69 -6.28
CA GLN A 880 -18.85 -37.88 -5.51
C GLN A 880 -17.82 -39.04 -5.46
N ARG A 881 -16.53 -38.77 -5.70
CA ARG A 881 -15.47 -39.80 -5.65
C ARG A 881 -14.49 -39.60 -4.50
N SER A 882 -13.72 -40.64 -4.20
CA SER A 882 -12.68 -40.64 -3.15
C SER A 882 -11.42 -39.84 -3.54
N SER A 883 -11.29 -39.44 -4.81
CA SER A 883 -10.25 -38.57 -5.33
C SER A 883 -10.85 -37.52 -6.28
N GLY A 884 -10.09 -36.48 -6.61
CA GLY A 884 -10.57 -35.45 -7.53
C GLY A 884 -9.53 -34.40 -7.94
N PRO A 885 -9.96 -33.38 -8.70
CA PRO A 885 -9.10 -32.30 -9.14
C PRO A 885 -8.82 -31.29 -8.01
N ILE A 886 -7.58 -30.82 -7.94
CA ILE A 886 -7.11 -29.73 -7.09
C ILE A 886 -6.48 -28.70 -8.01
N LEU A 887 -7.13 -27.55 -8.15
CA LEU A 887 -6.68 -26.45 -9.00
C LEU A 887 -5.88 -25.50 -8.15
N MET A 888 -4.68 -25.11 -8.60
CA MET A 888 -3.81 -24.19 -7.88
C MET A 888 -3.43 -23.03 -8.79
N GLY A 889 -3.50 -21.80 -8.30
CA GLY A 889 -3.14 -20.62 -9.09
C GLY A 889 -2.75 -19.44 -8.20
N GLY A 890 -2.51 -18.28 -8.81
CA GLY A 890 -2.13 -17.09 -8.05
C GLY A 890 -1.77 -15.92 -8.95
N ILE A 891 -1.20 -14.87 -8.34
CA ILE A 891 -0.93 -13.61 -9.05
C ILE A 891 0.51 -13.46 -9.55
N SER A 892 1.38 -14.42 -9.22
CA SER A 892 2.82 -14.25 -9.36
C SER A 892 3.29 -14.08 -10.81
N LYS A 893 2.65 -14.75 -11.77
CA LYS A 893 3.11 -14.76 -13.18
C LYS A 893 2.31 -13.82 -14.05
N GLU A 894 0.98 -13.94 -14.10
CA GLU A 894 0.12 -13.08 -14.93
C GLU A 894 0.24 -11.59 -14.59
N PHE A 895 0.37 -11.24 -13.31
CA PHE A 895 0.30 -9.84 -12.85
C PHE A 895 1.64 -9.26 -12.38
N ALA A 896 2.76 -9.94 -12.67
CA ALA A 896 4.10 -9.53 -12.25
C ALA A 896 4.20 -9.22 -10.74
N ALA A 897 3.54 -10.06 -9.93
CA ALA A 897 3.32 -9.80 -8.51
C ALA A 897 3.86 -10.93 -7.62
N ALA A 898 4.98 -11.54 -8.03
CA ALA A 898 5.56 -12.69 -7.34
C ALA A 898 5.95 -12.35 -5.89
N GLY A 899 6.43 -11.13 -5.64
CA GLY A 899 6.80 -10.62 -4.31
C GLY A 899 5.65 -10.48 -3.30
N LEU A 900 4.40 -10.40 -3.74
CA LEU A 900 3.24 -10.29 -2.84
C LEU A 900 2.84 -11.61 -2.19
N ARG A 901 3.37 -12.74 -2.70
CA ARG A 901 3.17 -14.09 -2.15
C ARG A 901 1.70 -14.44 -1.95
N PHE A 902 0.87 -14.29 -2.97
CA PHE A 902 -0.52 -14.74 -2.93
C PHE A 902 -0.78 -15.88 -3.93
N GLY A 903 -1.42 -16.94 -3.45
CA GLY A 903 -1.92 -18.06 -4.25
C GLY A 903 -3.26 -18.56 -3.72
N TYR A 904 -3.99 -19.28 -4.56
CA TYR A 904 -5.25 -19.93 -4.22
C TYR A 904 -5.25 -21.39 -4.64
N LEU A 905 -6.07 -22.17 -3.96
CA LEU A 905 -6.41 -23.55 -4.26
C LEU A 905 -7.92 -23.67 -4.33
N TYR A 906 -8.42 -24.38 -5.34
CA TYR A 906 -9.83 -24.75 -5.48
C TYR A 906 -9.96 -26.27 -5.62
N SER A 907 -10.94 -26.87 -4.97
CA SER A 907 -11.36 -28.24 -5.27
C SER A 907 -12.87 -28.41 -5.12
N PRO A 908 -13.54 -29.20 -5.99
CA PRO A 908 -14.93 -29.60 -5.77
C PRO A 908 -15.11 -30.46 -4.51
N ASP A 909 -14.06 -31.05 -3.95
CA ASP A 909 -14.09 -31.75 -2.67
C ASP A 909 -13.70 -30.78 -1.53
N MET A 910 -14.64 -30.47 -0.64
CA MET A 910 -14.40 -29.58 0.50
C MET A 910 -13.58 -30.23 1.62
N ALA A 911 -13.61 -31.57 1.72
CA ALA A 911 -12.88 -32.30 2.74
C ALA A 911 -11.37 -32.21 2.50
N ILE A 912 -10.92 -32.36 1.25
CA ILE A 912 -9.49 -32.20 0.91
C ILE A 912 -9.03 -30.76 1.14
N VAL A 913 -9.85 -29.75 0.82
CA VAL A 913 -9.51 -28.33 1.07
C VAL A 913 -9.32 -28.08 2.57
N LYS A 914 -10.24 -28.57 3.41
CA LYS A 914 -10.13 -28.48 4.87
C LYS A 914 -8.88 -29.16 5.39
N GLN A 915 -8.58 -30.37 4.91
CA GLN A 915 -7.39 -31.12 5.32
C GLN A 915 -6.10 -30.41 4.90
N ILE A 916 -6.02 -29.84 3.69
CA ILE A 916 -4.86 -29.05 3.25
C ILE A 916 -4.73 -27.78 4.10
N LYS A 917 -5.84 -27.11 4.43
CA LYS A 917 -5.85 -25.91 5.29
C LYS A 917 -5.24 -26.18 6.67
N GLU A 918 -5.50 -27.35 7.26
CA GLU A 918 -4.93 -27.78 8.55
C GLU A 918 -3.40 -28.00 8.48
N LEU A 919 -2.85 -28.21 7.27
CA LEU A 919 -1.41 -28.41 7.03
C LEU A 919 -0.68 -27.12 6.64
N MET A 920 -1.40 -26.02 6.44
CA MET A 920 -0.82 -24.72 6.11
C MET A 920 -0.06 -24.14 7.31
N ARG A 921 1.18 -23.71 7.05
CA ARG A 921 2.10 -23.21 8.09
C ARG A 921 2.09 -21.69 8.25
N THR A 922 1.76 -20.98 7.18
CA THR A 922 1.82 -19.51 7.10
C THR A 922 0.45 -18.95 6.75
N LYS A 923 0.02 -17.91 7.47
CA LYS A 923 -1.21 -17.17 7.20
C LYS A 923 -0.91 -15.91 6.38
N LEU A 924 -1.88 -15.50 5.57
CA LEU A 924 -1.83 -14.22 4.86
C LEU A 924 -2.30 -13.08 5.78
N PRO A 925 -1.62 -11.92 5.77
CA PRO A 925 -2.13 -10.72 6.45
C PRO A 925 -3.49 -10.27 5.88
N GLN A 926 -4.33 -9.69 6.71
CA GLN A 926 -5.63 -9.10 6.39
C GLN A 926 -5.51 -8.02 5.32
N SER A 927 -4.48 -7.16 5.41
CA SER A 927 -4.22 -6.14 4.38
C SER A 927 -3.91 -6.76 3.01
N THR A 928 -3.18 -7.88 2.99
CA THR A 928 -2.93 -8.62 1.74
C THR A 928 -4.23 -9.24 1.23
N MET A 929 -5.02 -9.88 2.09
CA MET A 929 -6.32 -10.46 1.71
C MET A 929 -7.28 -9.40 1.16
N TYR A 930 -7.40 -8.24 1.83
CA TYR A 930 -8.19 -7.11 1.37
C TYR A 930 -7.79 -6.64 -0.03
N ALA A 931 -6.48 -6.42 -0.22
CA ALA A 931 -5.95 -6.01 -1.53
C ALA A 931 -6.31 -7.04 -2.61
N MET A 932 -6.26 -8.34 -2.29
CA MET A 932 -6.66 -9.38 -3.23
C MET A 932 -8.15 -9.37 -3.52
N VAL A 933 -9.02 -9.20 -2.51
CA VAL A 933 -10.47 -9.05 -2.72
C VAL A 933 -10.74 -7.94 -3.74
N ARG A 934 -10.23 -6.73 -3.47
CA ARG A 934 -10.45 -5.56 -4.35
C ARG A 934 -9.85 -5.74 -5.75
N PHE A 935 -8.70 -6.39 -5.86
CA PHE A 935 -8.10 -6.71 -7.14
C PHE A 935 -8.93 -7.74 -7.94
N TYR A 936 -9.38 -8.81 -7.31
CA TYR A 936 -10.20 -9.84 -7.95
C TYR A 936 -11.62 -9.34 -8.26
N GLU A 937 -12.18 -8.39 -7.51
CA GLU A 937 -13.42 -7.70 -7.88
C GLU A 937 -13.29 -6.97 -9.21
N LYS A 938 -12.18 -6.25 -9.42
CA LYS A 938 -11.89 -5.54 -10.67
C LYS A 938 -11.65 -6.49 -11.83
N LEU A 939 -11.03 -7.64 -11.55
CA LEU A 939 -10.88 -8.72 -12.52
C LEU A 939 -12.24 -9.33 -12.90
N ALA A 940 -13.09 -9.60 -11.90
CA ALA A 940 -14.45 -10.12 -12.06
C ALA A 940 -15.36 -9.15 -12.82
N SER A 941 -15.23 -7.84 -12.58
CA SER A 941 -16.00 -6.80 -13.26
C SER A 941 -15.47 -6.47 -14.66
N ARG A 942 -14.38 -7.13 -15.10
CA ARG A 942 -13.69 -6.88 -16.37
C ARG A 942 -13.35 -5.40 -16.56
N ASP A 943 -12.76 -4.79 -15.53
CA ASP A 943 -12.30 -3.41 -15.59
C ASP A 943 -11.50 -3.13 -16.88
N ALA A 944 -11.92 -2.12 -17.64
CA ALA A 944 -11.40 -1.89 -18.99
C ALA A 944 -9.89 -1.58 -19.00
N GLY A 945 -9.40 -0.86 -17.99
CA GLY A 945 -7.97 -0.55 -17.85
C GLY A 945 -7.16 -1.80 -17.55
N LEU A 946 -7.66 -2.66 -16.67
CA LEU A 946 -7.05 -3.95 -16.37
C LEU A 946 -7.03 -4.88 -17.60
N GLN A 947 -8.14 -5.00 -18.34
CA GLN A 947 -8.19 -5.84 -19.55
C GLN A 947 -7.18 -5.39 -20.60
N LEU A 948 -7.14 -4.07 -20.88
CA LEU A 948 -6.18 -3.50 -21.82
C LEU A 948 -4.73 -3.74 -21.38
N HIS A 949 -4.44 -3.62 -20.09
CA HIS A 949 -3.12 -3.93 -19.53
C HIS A 949 -2.71 -5.39 -19.81
N LEU A 950 -3.59 -6.36 -19.54
CA LEU A 950 -3.32 -7.78 -19.76
C LEU A 950 -3.18 -8.13 -21.23
N GLU A 951 -3.99 -7.54 -22.11
CA GLU A 951 -3.86 -7.69 -23.56
C GLU A 951 -2.52 -7.18 -24.09
N ASN A 952 -2.10 -6.00 -23.62
CA ASN A 952 -0.81 -5.43 -24.00
C ASN A 952 0.35 -6.30 -23.52
N GLN A 953 0.27 -6.83 -22.30
CA GLN A 953 1.28 -7.76 -21.77
C GLN A 953 1.39 -9.03 -22.65
N ARG A 954 0.26 -9.66 -22.99
CA ARG A 954 0.24 -10.84 -23.87
C ARG A 954 0.82 -10.56 -25.25
N ARG A 955 0.41 -9.45 -25.88
CA ARG A 955 0.92 -9.04 -27.20
C ARG A 955 2.43 -8.82 -27.16
N TYR A 956 2.92 -8.20 -26.10
CA TYR A 956 4.34 -7.93 -25.91
C TYR A 956 5.16 -9.22 -25.73
N LEU A 957 4.69 -10.15 -24.89
CA LEU A 957 5.31 -11.46 -24.73
C LEU A 957 5.28 -12.27 -26.04
N GLN A 958 4.20 -12.20 -26.81
CA GLN A 958 4.09 -12.84 -28.12
C GLN A 958 5.12 -12.31 -29.11
N GLN A 959 5.30 -10.99 -29.17
CA GLN A 959 6.32 -10.34 -30.02
C GLN A 959 7.74 -10.77 -29.63
N ARG A 960 8.04 -10.81 -28.32
CA ARG A 960 9.32 -11.31 -27.82
C ARG A 960 9.52 -12.79 -28.17
N ALA A 961 8.50 -13.63 -28.02
CA ALA A 961 8.57 -15.04 -28.39
C ALA A 961 8.88 -15.23 -29.88
N GLN A 962 8.22 -14.47 -30.76
CA GLN A 962 8.47 -14.46 -32.20
C GLN A 962 9.91 -14.06 -32.52
N LEU A 963 10.35 -12.92 -31.97
CA LEU A 963 11.70 -12.38 -32.23
C LEU A 963 12.81 -13.32 -31.74
N LEU A 964 12.66 -13.88 -30.53
CA LEU A 964 13.62 -14.83 -29.98
C LEU A 964 13.61 -16.14 -30.76
N THR A 965 12.43 -16.65 -31.16
CA THR A 965 12.31 -17.86 -31.99
C THR A 965 13.06 -17.68 -33.31
N THR A 966 12.79 -16.60 -34.05
CA THR A 966 13.48 -16.30 -35.31
C THR A 966 15.00 -16.23 -35.09
N THR A 967 15.43 -15.49 -34.07
CA THR A 967 16.87 -15.33 -33.77
C THR A 967 17.54 -16.67 -33.45
N LEU A 968 16.90 -17.53 -32.66
CA LEU A 968 17.41 -18.85 -32.30
C LEU A 968 17.45 -19.79 -33.51
N GLN A 969 16.40 -19.82 -34.33
CA GLN A 969 16.34 -20.64 -35.55
C GLN A 969 17.41 -20.25 -36.56
N GLU A 970 17.57 -18.94 -36.82
CA GLU A 970 18.66 -18.39 -37.66
C GLU A 970 20.05 -18.69 -37.08
N SER A 971 20.14 -18.88 -35.77
CA SER A 971 21.39 -19.17 -35.04
C SER A 971 21.57 -20.67 -34.75
N GLY A 972 20.93 -21.55 -35.52
CA GLY A 972 21.17 -22.99 -35.48
C GLY A 972 20.50 -23.76 -34.35
N TRP A 973 19.45 -23.22 -33.74
CA TRP A 973 18.66 -23.90 -32.71
C TRP A 973 17.33 -24.44 -33.26
N THR A 974 16.88 -25.59 -32.72
CA THR A 974 15.53 -26.10 -32.93
C THR A 974 14.63 -25.64 -31.79
N VAL A 975 13.68 -24.77 -32.08
CA VAL A 975 12.81 -24.13 -31.10
C VAL A 975 11.45 -24.82 -31.03
N ILE A 976 10.95 -25.09 -29.82
CA ILE A 976 9.53 -25.36 -29.59
C ILE A 976 8.85 -24.01 -29.38
N PHE A 977 8.04 -23.59 -30.36
CA PHE A 977 7.37 -22.30 -30.28
C PHE A 977 6.34 -22.31 -29.14
N PRO A 978 6.39 -21.36 -28.19
CA PRO A 978 5.42 -21.29 -27.11
C PRO A 978 4.09 -20.73 -27.62
N GLU A 979 2.97 -21.26 -27.12
CA GLU A 979 1.63 -20.71 -27.37
C GLU A 979 1.21 -19.68 -26.32
N GLY A 980 2.05 -19.46 -25.30
CA GLY A 980 1.89 -18.48 -24.25
C GLY A 980 2.92 -18.64 -23.14
N GLY A 981 2.73 -17.87 -22.06
CA GLY A 981 3.57 -17.94 -20.86
C GLY A 981 4.79 -17.03 -20.93
N LEU A 982 5.79 -17.32 -20.10
CA LEU A 982 6.95 -16.46 -19.90
C LEU A 982 8.25 -17.02 -20.48
N PHE A 983 8.21 -18.22 -21.09
CA PHE A 983 9.41 -18.96 -21.50
C PHE A 983 9.20 -19.67 -22.82
N LEU A 984 10.31 -20.06 -23.45
CA LEU A 984 10.35 -21.07 -24.51
C LEU A 984 11.55 -21.99 -24.32
N VAL A 985 11.55 -23.12 -25.01
CA VAL A 985 12.69 -24.04 -25.02
C VAL A 985 13.26 -24.22 -26.42
N ALA A 986 14.58 -24.38 -26.49
CA ALA A 986 15.28 -24.64 -27.73
C ALA A 986 16.45 -25.61 -27.54
N LYS A 987 16.68 -26.42 -28.56
CA LYS A 987 17.78 -27.39 -28.64
C LYS A 987 18.90 -26.86 -29.54
N PRO A 988 20.18 -26.87 -29.12
CA PRO A 988 21.30 -26.28 -29.86
C PRO A 988 21.76 -27.17 -31.05
N SER A 989 20.86 -27.48 -31.96
CA SER A 989 21.02 -28.53 -32.99
C SER A 989 22.28 -28.37 -33.85
N ALA A 990 22.68 -27.14 -34.20
CA ALA A 990 23.89 -26.89 -34.97
C ALA A 990 25.20 -27.09 -34.19
N PHE A 991 25.13 -27.18 -32.85
CA PHE A 991 26.31 -27.28 -31.99
C PHE A 991 26.48 -28.66 -31.35
N LEU A 992 25.40 -29.44 -31.19
CA LEU A 992 25.45 -30.76 -30.55
C LEU A 992 26.56 -31.63 -31.14
N GLY A 993 27.39 -32.19 -30.26
CA GLY A 993 28.53 -33.06 -30.62
C GLY A 993 29.81 -32.33 -31.05
N LYS A 994 29.78 -30.99 -31.24
CA LYS A 994 31.00 -30.22 -31.52
C LYS A 994 31.87 -30.09 -30.28
N THR A 995 33.18 -29.93 -30.47
CA THR A 995 34.12 -29.66 -29.37
C THR A 995 34.48 -28.18 -29.36
N LEU A 996 34.14 -27.47 -28.28
CA LEU A 996 34.50 -26.06 -28.09
C LEU A 996 35.31 -25.88 -26.80
N SER A 997 36.15 -24.85 -26.78
CA SER A 997 36.83 -24.42 -25.55
C SER A 997 36.04 -23.37 -24.81
N TYR A 998 36.15 -23.33 -23.48
CA TYR A 998 35.60 -22.26 -22.65
C TYR A 998 36.52 -21.97 -21.46
N GLU A 999 36.40 -20.77 -20.92
CA GLU A 999 37.12 -20.33 -19.71
C GLU A 999 36.20 -20.36 -18.49
N GLU A 1000 36.70 -20.90 -17.39
CA GLU A 1000 36.06 -20.94 -16.08
C GLU A 1000 37.17 -20.87 -15.01
N ASP A 1001 37.03 -19.96 -14.04
CA ASP A 1001 38.04 -19.68 -13.00
C ASP A 1001 39.46 -19.42 -13.53
N GLY A 1002 39.58 -18.70 -14.64
CA GLY A 1002 40.86 -18.39 -15.29
C GLY A 1002 41.56 -19.60 -15.92
N LYS A 1003 40.86 -20.74 -16.03
CA LYS A 1003 41.36 -21.97 -16.68
C LYS A 1003 40.59 -22.24 -17.96
N GLN A 1004 41.30 -22.72 -18.98
CA GLN A 1004 40.71 -23.13 -20.26
C GLN A 1004 40.36 -24.62 -20.23
N TYR A 1005 39.11 -24.92 -20.58
CA TYR A 1005 38.56 -26.26 -20.71
C TYR A 1005 38.16 -26.52 -22.15
N LYS A 1006 38.10 -27.80 -22.55
CA LYS A 1006 37.48 -28.24 -23.81
C LYS A 1006 36.37 -29.22 -23.48
N THR A 1007 35.21 -29.07 -24.12
CA THR A 1007 34.06 -29.93 -23.88
C THR A 1007 33.32 -30.24 -25.18
N VAL A 1008 32.63 -31.37 -25.19
CA VAL A 1008 31.67 -31.71 -26.24
C VAL A 1008 30.35 -31.02 -25.91
N ILE A 1009 29.79 -30.32 -26.89
CA ILE A 1009 28.55 -29.57 -26.72
C ILE A 1009 27.36 -30.51 -26.61
N ASP A 1010 26.63 -30.39 -25.52
CA ASP A 1010 25.30 -30.93 -25.27
C ASP A 1010 24.38 -29.82 -24.71
N GLY A 1011 23.17 -30.18 -24.27
CA GLY A 1011 22.24 -29.21 -23.67
C GLY A 1011 22.66 -28.63 -22.31
N ASP A 1012 23.73 -29.12 -21.69
CA ASP A 1012 24.25 -28.62 -20.42
C ASP A 1012 25.53 -27.81 -20.59
N THR A 1013 26.49 -28.33 -21.35
CA THR A 1013 27.76 -27.67 -21.59
C THR A 1013 27.60 -26.42 -22.46
N ILE A 1014 26.58 -26.36 -23.32
CA ILE A 1014 26.28 -25.16 -24.13
C ILE A 1014 26.06 -23.92 -23.26
N THR A 1015 25.42 -24.07 -22.09
CA THR A 1015 25.14 -22.94 -21.18
C THR A 1015 26.44 -22.34 -20.65
N ARG A 1016 27.39 -23.19 -20.22
CA ARG A 1016 28.71 -22.72 -19.74
C ARG A 1016 29.52 -22.06 -20.86
N VAL A 1017 29.46 -22.62 -22.06
CA VAL A 1017 30.18 -22.09 -23.22
C VAL A 1017 29.58 -20.76 -23.68
N LEU A 1018 28.25 -20.62 -23.73
CA LEU A 1018 27.58 -19.35 -24.00
C LEU A 1018 27.96 -18.28 -22.98
N PHE A 1019 27.92 -18.63 -21.69
CA PHE A 1019 28.30 -17.71 -20.63
C PHE A 1019 29.75 -17.24 -20.77
N SER A 1020 30.68 -18.18 -20.94
CA SER A 1020 32.10 -17.87 -21.06
C SER A 1020 32.45 -17.06 -22.31
N LYS A 1021 31.80 -17.33 -23.45
CA LYS A 1021 32.16 -16.69 -24.74
C LYS A 1021 31.48 -15.37 -24.99
N VAL A 1022 30.21 -15.22 -24.58
CA VAL A 1022 29.39 -14.04 -24.91
C VAL A 1022 28.68 -13.45 -23.70
N GLY A 1023 28.91 -13.98 -22.50
CA GLY A 1023 28.30 -13.47 -21.26
C GLY A 1023 26.80 -13.69 -21.17
N LEU A 1024 26.25 -14.72 -21.83
CA LEU A 1024 24.83 -15.05 -21.82
C LEU A 1024 24.56 -16.29 -20.94
N ASN A 1025 23.68 -16.16 -19.96
CA ASN A 1025 23.21 -17.26 -19.12
C ASN A 1025 21.77 -17.67 -19.46
N ILE A 1026 21.51 -18.98 -19.47
CA ILE A 1026 20.21 -19.61 -19.75
C ILE A 1026 20.03 -20.84 -18.86
N ASN A 1027 18.82 -21.41 -18.74
CA ASN A 1027 18.66 -22.68 -18.04
C ASN A 1027 19.04 -23.85 -18.95
N SER A 1028 19.83 -24.78 -18.41
CA SER A 1028 20.33 -25.94 -19.15
C SER A 1028 19.31 -27.07 -19.34
N ALA A 1029 19.65 -28.09 -20.13
CA ALA A 1029 18.82 -29.27 -20.34
C ALA A 1029 18.60 -30.11 -19.07
N THR A 1030 19.62 -30.22 -18.20
CA THR A 1030 19.47 -30.86 -16.89
C THR A 1030 18.55 -30.06 -15.97
N TRP A 1031 18.56 -28.72 -16.06
CA TRP A 1031 17.62 -27.88 -15.31
C TRP A 1031 16.17 -28.05 -15.80
N THR A 1032 15.96 -28.05 -17.13
CA THR A 1032 14.63 -28.27 -17.70
C THR A 1032 14.18 -29.70 -17.55
N ASN A 1033 15.09 -30.65 -17.34
CA ASN A 1033 14.85 -32.08 -17.40
C ASN A 1033 14.28 -32.53 -18.76
N LEU A 1034 14.56 -31.79 -19.84
CA LEU A 1034 14.16 -32.13 -21.21
C LEU A 1034 15.41 -32.48 -22.04
N PRO A 1035 15.43 -33.61 -22.77
CA PRO A 1035 16.63 -34.05 -23.50
C PRO A 1035 17.17 -32.99 -24.48
N ASN A 1036 18.32 -32.39 -24.15
CA ASN A 1036 19.01 -31.34 -24.90
C ASN A 1036 18.24 -30.01 -25.10
N TYR A 1037 17.13 -29.77 -24.40
CA TYR A 1037 16.36 -28.53 -24.53
C TYR A 1037 16.68 -27.55 -23.40
N CYS A 1038 17.28 -26.42 -23.75
CA CYS A 1038 17.53 -25.31 -22.84
C CYS A 1038 16.32 -24.38 -22.78
N ARG A 1039 16.08 -23.72 -21.64
CA ARG A 1039 14.98 -22.75 -21.48
C ARG A 1039 15.49 -21.31 -21.52
N PHE A 1040 14.74 -20.47 -22.21
CA PHE A 1040 14.97 -19.04 -22.35
C PHE A 1040 13.77 -18.27 -21.80
N VAL A 1041 14.03 -17.24 -21.00
CA VAL A 1041 13.01 -16.37 -20.41
C VAL A 1041 12.67 -15.19 -21.32
N LEU A 1042 11.36 -14.96 -21.51
CA LEU A 1042 10.79 -13.85 -22.29
C LEU A 1042 10.43 -12.64 -21.43
N SER A 1043 10.23 -12.82 -20.12
CA SER A 1043 9.75 -11.81 -19.17
C SER A 1043 10.85 -11.04 -18.43
N GLY A 1044 12.11 -11.19 -18.85
CA GLY A 1044 13.24 -10.43 -18.30
C GLY A 1044 13.15 -8.94 -18.64
N SER A 1045 14.11 -8.15 -18.12
CA SER A 1045 14.17 -6.71 -18.43
C SER A 1045 14.37 -6.45 -19.93
N GLU A 1046 14.01 -5.26 -20.41
CA GLU A 1046 14.27 -4.88 -21.81
C GLU A 1046 15.76 -4.95 -22.16
N THR A 1047 16.62 -4.51 -21.23
CA THR A 1047 18.07 -4.56 -21.39
C THR A 1047 18.59 -5.99 -21.54
N GLU A 1048 18.12 -6.93 -20.73
CA GLU A 1048 18.51 -8.34 -20.83
C GLU A 1048 18.00 -8.96 -22.12
N PHE A 1049 16.72 -8.77 -22.45
CA PHE A 1049 16.13 -9.37 -23.64
C PHE A 1049 16.79 -8.87 -24.93
N GLN A 1050 16.92 -7.55 -25.10
CA GLN A 1050 17.59 -6.97 -26.27
C GLN A 1050 19.09 -7.28 -26.29
N GLY A 1051 19.74 -7.36 -25.13
CA GLY A 1051 21.15 -7.71 -25.02
C GLY A 1051 21.46 -9.16 -25.40
N ALA A 1052 20.49 -10.07 -25.26
CA ALA A 1052 20.67 -11.49 -25.56
C ALA A 1052 20.67 -11.77 -27.08
N LEU A 1053 19.81 -11.10 -27.85
CA LEU A 1053 19.65 -11.34 -29.29
C LEU A 1053 20.96 -11.22 -30.09
N PRO A 1054 21.75 -10.13 -29.98
CA PRO A 1054 23.02 -10.03 -30.71
C PRO A 1054 24.06 -11.04 -30.22
N ARG A 1055 24.09 -11.36 -28.91
CA ARG A 1055 25.02 -12.35 -28.35
C ARG A 1055 24.78 -13.76 -28.90
N ILE A 1056 23.51 -14.14 -29.07
CA ILE A 1056 23.11 -15.41 -29.70
C ILE A 1056 23.63 -15.47 -31.15
N ARG A 1057 23.43 -14.39 -31.93
CA ARG A 1057 23.92 -14.31 -33.32
C ARG A 1057 25.44 -14.32 -33.41
N GLU A 1058 26.12 -13.57 -32.55
CA GLU A 1058 27.57 -13.51 -32.48
C GLU A 1058 28.16 -14.90 -32.16
N PHE A 1059 27.57 -15.60 -31.20
CA PHE A 1059 27.99 -16.95 -30.83
C PHE A 1059 27.88 -17.90 -32.03
N TYR A 1060 26.77 -17.85 -32.76
CA TYR A 1060 26.60 -18.66 -33.97
C TYR A 1060 27.64 -18.33 -35.04
N GLN A 1061 27.83 -17.06 -35.37
CA GLN A 1061 28.80 -16.64 -36.40
C GLN A 1061 30.23 -17.10 -36.09
N LYS A 1062 30.62 -17.13 -34.81
CA LYS A 1062 31.98 -17.48 -34.39
C LYS A 1062 32.22 -18.98 -34.20
N PHE A 1063 31.20 -19.74 -33.79
CA PHE A 1063 31.40 -21.10 -33.28
C PHE A 1063 30.55 -22.17 -33.98
N ALA A 1064 29.69 -21.81 -34.94
CA ALA A 1064 28.88 -22.77 -35.67
C ALA A 1064 29.57 -23.42 -36.86
N HIS A 1065 30.70 -22.90 -37.36
CA HIS A 1065 31.40 -23.44 -38.51
C HIS A 1065 32.77 -24.00 -38.15
#